data_AF-A0A972MA05-F1
#
_entry.id   AF-A0A972MA05-F1
#
_cell.length_a   1.000
_cell.length_b   1.000
_cell.length_c   1.000
_cell.angle_alpha   90.00
_cell.angle_beta   90.00
_cell.angle_gamma   90.00
#
_symmetry.space_group_name_H-M   'P 1'
#
loop_
_entity.id
_entity.type
_entity.pdbx_description
1 polymer ?
#
loop_
_entity_poly.entity_id
_entity_poly.type
_entity_poly.pdbx_seq_one_letter_code
_entity_poly.pdbx_strand_id
1 'polypeptide(L)'
;HYGRICPIETPEGQNIGLINTLASYAKVNEYGFIEAPYKVVKDRQVTNEIVYITATQEEDKVIAPASTKVDENGYIVDDLIEARLNGEIGLQEASKVDLIDIAPIMVSGAAASLIPFLEHDDANRALMGSNMQRQAVPLIWTEAPMVGTGMEKIVARDAWESVKAKRAGRVERVDSQNIYIIGEDESGVFIDHYPLEKNIRTNQNTVFHQVPIVEVGEEVKEGQIIADGSSIDNGELALGKNVLVAFMPWNGYNFEDAIILSEKLIREDTFTSVHIYEKEIEARELKHGVEEITRAIPNIREDELTHLDESGIVKIGTYVKPGMILVGKVSPKGEIKPTPEERLLRAIFGDKAGHVVNKSLYTPASMEGVVVDVKIFTKKGYPRDARAQRSYDEEKAKLDKAHHDALLMIDKEELLQIVSFLSSQELVKEAEVNGKIYKAGEKIPKEVIESISRFALRSLVKSYSKEVQDEYERLKNSFLKQKQRLKQEHEEKLAILEKDDILPNGVAKVVKVYIATKRKIKVGDKMAGRHGNKGIVSNIVPEIDMPYMEDGTPVDIILNPLGVPSRMNIGQILEVHLGLIGKKLGKQIEEIFKQKQADFVKQLREKLKEIAYTAKLMKAKAELDKMSDEEIIKYARDWAKGVKFAVPPFESLTDEEFAKLFELAKMDSDGKMTLYDGRTGEKIKERVNVGYMYMLKLHHLVDEKVHARSTGPYSLVTQQPVGGKALFGGQRFGEMEVWALEAYGAAHTLKEMLTIKSDDVEGRAKAYRAITQGVSVPDAGIPETMFVLTKELQALGLDVELYTKKDKEGEDE
;
A
#
# COMPACT_ATOMS: atom_id res chain seq x y z
N HIS A 1 12.83 -20.51 -19.61
CA HIS A 1 12.44 -19.39 -18.72
C HIS A 1 12.93 -18.04 -19.21
N TYR A 2 14.15 -17.95 -19.77
CA TYR A 2 14.72 -16.70 -20.28
C TYR A 2 13.71 -15.87 -21.12
N GLY A 3 13.56 -14.60 -20.77
CA GLY A 3 12.63 -13.66 -21.41
C GLY A 3 11.13 -13.93 -21.19
N ARG A 4 10.76 -14.99 -20.46
CA ARG A 4 9.37 -15.48 -20.30
C ARG A 4 8.91 -15.48 -18.86
N ILE A 5 9.71 -16.06 -17.97
CA ILE A 5 9.44 -16.20 -16.53
C ILE A 5 10.65 -15.64 -15.79
N CYS A 6 10.39 -14.79 -14.80
CA CYS A 6 11.46 -14.22 -13.98
C CYS A 6 12.11 -15.32 -13.13
N PRO A 7 13.44 -15.47 -13.17
CA PRO A 7 14.14 -16.48 -12.36
C PRO A 7 14.32 -16.08 -10.89
N ILE A 8 14.11 -14.81 -10.54
CA ILE A 8 14.37 -14.24 -9.21
C ILE A 8 13.09 -14.12 -8.39
N GLU A 9 11.95 -13.88 -9.03
CA GLU A 9 10.71 -13.55 -8.35
C GLU A 9 9.85 -14.81 -8.08
N THR A 10 10.08 -15.43 -6.92
CA THR A 10 9.32 -16.57 -6.42
C THR A 10 9.23 -16.53 -4.88
N PRO A 11 8.16 -17.07 -4.26
CA PRO A 11 8.07 -17.14 -2.80
C PRO A 11 9.18 -17.99 -2.18
N GLU A 12 9.66 -17.56 -1.02
CA GLU A 12 10.52 -18.39 -0.17
C GLU A 12 9.69 -19.50 0.50
N GLY A 13 10.30 -20.68 0.73
CA GLY A 13 9.70 -21.78 1.48
C GLY A 13 9.20 -22.93 0.60
N GLN A 14 8.10 -23.57 1.02
CA GLN A 14 7.62 -24.81 0.38
C GLN A 14 7.17 -24.65 -1.07
N ASN A 15 6.81 -23.43 -1.47
CA ASN A 15 6.28 -23.14 -2.81
C ASN A 15 7.32 -22.56 -3.78
N ILE A 16 8.61 -22.64 -3.45
CA ILE A 16 9.68 -22.13 -4.30
C ILE A 16 9.64 -22.78 -5.68
N GLY A 17 9.69 -21.97 -6.74
CA GLY A 17 9.65 -22.42 -8.13
C GLY A 17 8.27 -22.90 -8.62
N LEU A 18 7.30 -23.13 -7.73
CA LEU A 18 5.91 -23.46 -8.11
C LEU A 18 5.12 -22.20 -8.49
N ILE A 19 5.43 -21.07 -7.85
CA ILE A 19 4.84 -19.77 -8.15
C ILE A 19 5.94 -18.88 -8.69
N ASN A 20 5.81 -18.46 -9.95
CA ASN A 20 6.76 -17.54 -10.59
C ASN A 20 6.01 -16.39 -11.26
N THR A 21 6.69 -15.26 -11.43
CA THR A 21 6.16 -14.09 -12.11
C THR A 21 6.59 -14.07 -13.58
N LEU A 22 5.72 -13.56 -14.46
CA LEU A 22 6.09 -13.30 -15.86
C LEU A 22 7.23 -12.29 -15.95
N ALA A 23 8.10 -12.47 -16.95
CA ALA A 23 9.14 -11.50 -17.24
C ALA A 23 8.56 -10.24 -17.93
N SER A 24 9.29 -9.12 -17.89
CA SER A 24 8.75 -7.78 -18.21
C SER A 24 8.11 -7.64 -19.59
N TYR A 25 8.61 -8.34 -20.61
CA TYR A 25 8.07 -8.28 -21.98
C TYR A 25 7.41 -9.58 -22.45
N ALA A 26 7.24 -10.55 -21.54
CA ALA A 26 6.64 -11.83 -21.88
C ALA A 26 5.16 -11.67 -22.26
N LYS A 27 4.69 -12.46 -23.24
CA LYS A 27 3.28 -12.51 -23.63
C LYS A 27 2.80 -13.96 -23.67
N VAL A 28 1.50 -14.14 -23.49
CA VAL A 28 0.83 -15.44 -23.72
C VAL A 28 0.13 -15.37 -25.07
N ASN A 29 0.43 -16.30 -25.97
CA ASN A 29 -0.18 -16.35 -27.29
C ASN A 29 -1.58 -16.99 -27.26
N GLU A 30 -2.25 -17.03 -28.41
CA GLU A 30 -3.61 -17.57 -28.55
C GLU A 30 -3.73 -19.05 -28.17
N TYR A 31 -2.63 -19.81 -28.23
CA TYR A 31 -2.56 -21.22 -27.83
C TYR A 31 -2.19 -21.43 -26.35
N GLY A 32 -1.94 -20.36 -25.61
CA GLY A 32 -1.57 -20.42 -24.19
C GLY A 32 -0.08 -20.62 -23.92
N PHE A 33 0.79 -20.54 -24.93
CA PHE A 33 2.25 -20.60 -24.74
C PHE A 33 2.83 -19.23 -24.44
N ILE A 34 3.87 -19.20 -23.60
CA ILE A 34 4.58 -17.96 -23.26
C ILE A 34 5.65 -17.69 -24.33
N GLU A 35 5.64 -16.47 -24.86
CA GLU A 35 6.56 -15.99 -25.88
C GLU A 35 7.46 -14.89 -25.32
N ALA A 36 8.69 -14.85 -25.80
CA ALA A 36 9.64 -13.78 -25.53
C ALA A 36 9.93 -13.00 -26.83
N PRO A 37 10.09 -11.67 -26.75
CA PRO A 37 10.37 -10.86 -27.92
C PRO A 37 11.87 -10.66 -28.16
N TYR A 38 12.27 -10.73 -29.42
CA TYR A 38 13.64 -10.51 -29.88
C TYR A 38 13.65 -9.64 -31.14
N LYS A 39 14.77 -8.95 -31.41
CA LYS A 39 15.00 -8.28 -32.70
C LYS A 39 15.63 -9.24 -33.68
N VAL A 40 15.22 -9.16 -34.94
CA VAL A 40 15.77 -9.99 -36.02
C VAL A 40 17.12 -9.44 -36.48
N VAL A 41 18.12 -10.30 -36.62
CA VAL A 41 19.43 -9.98 -37.18
C VAL A 41 19.53 -10.55 -38.60
N LYS A 42 19.91 -9.73 -39.57
CA LYS A 42 20.12 -10.12 -40.97
C LYS A 42 21.51 -9.65 -41.38
N ASP A 43 22.38 -10.57 -41.80
CA ASP A 43 23.74 -10.27 -42.27
C ASP A 43 24.54 -9.35 -41.31
N ARG A 44 24.57 -9.69 -40.01
CA ARG A 44 25.16 -8.90 -38.90
C ARG A 44 24.44 -7.60 -38.56
N GLN A 45 23.42 -7.19 -39.30
CA GLN A 45 22.65 -5.99 -39.03
C GLN A 45 21.44 -6.31 -38.15
N VAL A 46 21.38 -5.70 -36.98
CA VAL A 46 20.22 -5.71 -36.09
C VAL A 46 19.12 -4.85 -36.70
N THR A 47 18.00 -5.47 -37.04
CA THR A 47 16.84 -4.77 -37.61
C THR A 47 15.90 -4.25 -36.51
N ASN A 48 15.00 -3.35 -36.88
CA ASN A 48 13.92 -2.89 -35.99
C ASN A 48 12.70 -3.84 -35.96
N GLU A 49 12.78 -4.98 -36.67
CA GLU A 49 11.73 -5.99 -36.70
C GLU A 49 11.76 -6.80 -35.40
N ILE A 50 10.64 -6.78 -34.65
CA ILE A 50 10.49 -7.51 -33.38
C ILE A 50 9.62 -8.75 -33.64
N VAL A 51 10.14 -9.92 -33.29
CA VAL A 51 9.42 -11.20 -33.37
C VAL A 51 9.23 -11.77 -31.97
N TYR A 52 8.03 -12.27 -31.69
CA TYR A 52 7.72 -13.03 -30.48
C TYR A 52 7.82 -14.52 -30.81
N ILE A 53 8.63 -15.24 -30.04
CA ILE A 53 8.84 -16.68 -30.27
C ILE A 53 8.59 -17.50 -29.00
N THR A 54 7.95 -18.64 -29.19
CA THR A 54 7.76 -19.67 -28.15
C THR A 54 9.09 -20.36 -27.83
N ALA A 55 9.15 -21.12 -26.74
CA ALA A 55 10.36 -21.86 -26.37
C ALA A 55 10.80 -22.86 -27.46
N THR A 56 9.85 -23.50 -28.16
CA THR A 56 10.14 -24.45 -29.24
C THR A 56 10.63 -23.76 -30.50
N GLN A 57 10.12 -22.56 -30.82
CA GLN A 57 10.62 -21.76 -31.96
C GLN A 57 12.02 -21.16 -31.70
N GLU A 58 12.46 -21.13 -30.44
CA GLU A 58 13.80 -20.71 -30.04
C GLU A 58 14.87 -21.76 -30.34
N GLU A 59 14.47 -23.02 -30.55
CA GLU A 59 15.40 -24.10 -30.89
C GLU A 59 16.12 -23.80 -32.21
N ASP A 60 17.41 -24.14 -32.26
CA ASP A 60 18.34 -23.95 -33.37
C ASP A 60 18.54 -22.49 -33.82
N LYS A 61 18.12 -21.52 -33.00
CA LYS A 61 18.39 -20.10 -33.19
C LYS A 61 19.57 -19.63 -32.35
N VAL A 62 20.49 -18.88 -32.97
CA VAL A 62 21.59 -18.22 -32.26
C VAL A 62 21.11 -16.85 -31.77
N ILE A 63 21.08 -16.66 -30.45
CA ILE A 63 20.52 -15.46 -29.82
C ILE A 63 21.61 -14.71 -29.07
N ALA A 64 21.88 -13.48 -29.51
CA ALA A 64 22.81 -12.58 -28.86
C ALA A 64 22.17 -11.86 -27.66
N PRO A 65 22.93 -11.58 -26.58
CA PRO A 65 22.45 -10.79 -25.46
C PRO A 65 22.31 -9.32 -25.83
N ALA A 66 21.49 -8.58 -25.08
CA ALA A 66 21.23 -7.16 -25.33
C ALA A 66 22.46 -6.27 -25.10
N SER A 67 23.44 -6.76 -24.34
CA SER A 67 24.72 -6.08 -24.08
C SER A 67 25.70 -6.11 -25.26
N THR A 68 25.37 -6.81 -26.35
CA THR A 68 26.22 -6.90 -27.55
C THR A 68 26.42 -5.52 -28.17
N LYS A 69 27.68 -5.15 -28.47
CA LYS A 69 28.01 -3.85 -29.05
C LYS A 69 27.57 -3.76 -30.50
N VAL A 70 26.75 -2.75 -30.80
CA VAL A 70 26.28 -2.41 -32.15
C VAL A 70 26.75 -1.01 -32.53
N ASP A 71 27.05 -0.80 -33.81
CA ASP A 71 27.39 0.52 -34.35
C ASP A 71 26.15 1.39 -34.60
N GLU A 72 26.35 2.64 -35.06
CA GLU A 72 25.26 3.58 -35.36
C GLU A 72 24.33 3.10 -36.50
N ASN A 73 24.82 2.20 -37.37
CA ASN A 73 24.08 1.62 -38.48
C ASN A 73 23.41 0.28 -38.11
N GLY A 74 23.55 -0.17 -36.87
CA GLY A 74 22.98 -1.41 -36.32
C GLY A 74 23.80 -2.67 -36.57
N TYR A 75 25.06 -2.58 -37.00
CA TYR A 75 25.92 -3.74 -37.22
C TYR A 75 26.64 -4.18 -35.94
N ILE A 76 26.71 -5.49 -35.73
CA ILE A 76 27.49 -6.09 -34.63
C ILE A 76 28.98 -5.85 -34.88
N VAL A 77 29.63 -5.15 -33.95
CA VAL A 77 31.02 -4.68 -34.06
C VAL A 77 32.00 -5.85 -33.98
N ASP A 78 31.83 -6.72 -32.98
CA ASP A 78 32.75 -7.83 -32.72
C ASP A 78 32.48 -8.99 -33.70
N ASP A 79 33.54 -9.70 -34.12
CA ASP A 79 33.42 -10.83 -35.05
C ASP A 79 32.95 -12.13 -34.38
N LEU A 80 33.33 -12.30 -33.11
CA LEU A 80 32.88 -13.40 -32.24
C LEU A 80 32.17 -12.79 -31.04
N ILE A 81 30.95 -13.23 -30.78
CA ILE A 81 30.14 -12.78 -29.65
C ILE A 81 29.70 -13.97 -28.80
N GLU A 82 29.54 -13.75 -27.49
CA GLU A 82 28.88 -14.72 -26.63
C GLU A 82 27.39 -14.74 -26.96
N ALA A 83 26.91 -15.86 -27.47
CA ALA A 83 25.51 -16.05 -27.84
C ALA A 83 24.99 -17.37 -27.28
N ARG A 84 23.67 -17.43 -27.12
CA ARG A 84 22.97 -18.61 -26.65
C ARG A 84 22.46 -19.42 -27.82
N LEU A 85 22.74 -20.72 -27.81
CA LEU A 85 22.22 -21.69 -28.77
C LEU A 85 21.75 -22.92 -28.00
N ASN A 86 20.47 -23.29 -28.15
CA ASN A 86 19.88 -24.48 -27.51
C ASN A 86 20.12 -24.56 -25.98
N GLY A 87 20.16 -23.40 -25.31
CA GLY A 87 20.35 -23.29 -23.87
C GLY A 87 21.82 -23.22 -23.40
N GLU A 88 22.78 -23.47 -24.29
CA GLU A 88 24.21 -23.33 -23.98
C GLU A 88 24.72 -21.94 -24.39
N ILE A 89 25.64 -21.39 -23.60
CA ILE A 89 26.31 -20.11 -23.89
C ILE A 89 27.69 -20.44 -24.46
N GLY A 90 27.98 -19.91 -25.65
CA GLY A 90 29.26 -20.10 -26.31
C GLY A 90 29.60 -18.96 -27.26
N LEU A 91 30.85 -18.93 -27.74
CA LEU A 91 31.28 -17.96 -28.74
C LEU A 91 30.77 -18.37 -30.11
N GLN A 92 30.04 -17.46 -30.76
CA GLN A 92 29.49 -17.64 -32.10
C GLN A 92 29.97 -16.52 -33.01
N GLU A 93 30.12 -16.83 -34.29
CA GLU A 93 30.38 -15.80 -35.30
C GLU A 93 29.19 -14.86 -35.43
N ALA A 94 29.45 -13.55 -35.50
CA ALA A 94 28.42 -12.53 -35.62
C ALA A 94 27.51 -12.71 -36.86
N SER A 95 28.00 -13.38 -37.90
CA SER A 95 27.23 -13.73 -39.12
C SER A 95 26.19 -14.82 -38.89
N LYS A 96 26.35 -15.65 -37.86
CA LYS A 96 25.44 -16.78 -37.54
C LYS A 96 24.34 -16.38 -36.57
N VAL A 97 24.32 -15.14 -36.10
CA VAL A 97 23.33 -14.62 -35.15
C VAL A 97 22.01 -14.40 -35.87
N ASP A 98 20.96 -15.08 -35.41
CA ASP A 98 19.60 -14.92 -35.94
C ASP A 98 18.84 -13.80 -35.24
N LEU A 99 19.01 -13.71 -33.91
CA LEU A 99 18.20 -12.88 -33.03
C LEU A 99 19.06 -12.19 -31.98
N ILE A 100 18.58 -11.06 -31.46
CA ILE A 100 19.18 -10.38 -30.32
C ILE A 100 18.09 -9.94 -29.33
N ASP A 101 18.40 -10.05 -28.04
CA ASP A 101 17.54 -9.57 -26.95
C ASP A 101 17.18 -8.08 -27.14
N ILE A 102 15.96 -7.68 -26.74
CA ILE A 102 15.50 -6.29 -26.92
C ILE A 102 16.17 -5.34 -25.93
N ALA A 103 16.22 -5.75 -24.67
CA ALA A 103 16.75 -4.98 -23.55
C ALA A 103 17.13 -5.94 -22.42
N PRO A 104 18.18 -5.64 -21.62
CA PRO A 104 18.61 -6.51 -20.53
C PRO A 104 17.51 -6.81 -19.50
N ILE A 105 16.64 -5.83 -19.24
CA ILE A 105 15.52 -5.95 -18.30
C ILE A 105 14.48 -7.02 -18.66
N MET A 106 14.50 -7.56 -19.89
CA MET A 106 13.54 -8.55 -20.36
C MET A 106 13.56 -9.87 -19.59
N VAL A 107 14.65 -10.17 -18.87
CA VAL A 107 14.77 -11.39 -18.05
C VAL A 107 14.12 -11.24 -16.67
N SER A 108 13.90 -10.00 -16.22
CA SER A 108 13.41 -9.68 -14.88
C SER A 108 11.89 -9.47 -14.87
N GLY A 109 11.25 -9.84 -13.77
CA GLY A 109 9.85 -9.53 -13.48
C GLY A 109 9.70 -8.10 -12.97
N ALA A 110 8.47 -7.58 -12.92
CA ALA A 110 8.22 -6.18 -12.58
C ALA A 110 8.83 -5.75 -11.23
N ALA A 111 8.78 -6.60 -10.20
CA ALA A 111 9.31 -6.26 -8.88
C ALA A 111 10.85 -6.34 -8.81
N ALA A 112 11.45 -7.33 -9.47
CA ALA A 112 12.90 -7.44 -9.57
C ALA A 112 13.49 -6.27 -10.38
N SER A 113 12.76 -5.82 -11.40
CA SER A 113 13.13 -4.68 -12.26
C SER A 113 13.14 -3.32 -11.54
N LEU A 114 12.62 -3.23 -10.31
CA LEU A 114 12.64 -2.02 -9.48
C LEU A 114 13.88 -1.93 -8.55
N ILE A 115 14.73 -2.96 -8.57
CA ILE A 115 15.97 -3.01 -7.77
C ILE A 115 17.09 -2.40 -8.63
N PRO A 116 17.65 -1.23 -8.25
CA PRO A 116 18.82 -0.68 -8.94
C PRO A 116 20.05 -1.55 -8.62
N PHE A 117 21.07 -1.55 -9.49
CA PHE A 117 22.30 -2.33 -9.26
C PHE A 117 22.06 -3.83 -8.99
N LEU A 118 21.00 -4.39 -9.58
CA LEU A 118 20.60 -5.79 -9.38
C LEU A 118 21.73 -6.78 -9.72
N GLU A 119 22.55 -6.46 -10.70
CA GLU A 119 23.72 -7.24 -11.12
C GLU A 119 24.82 -7.35 -10.06
N HIS A 120 24.79 -6.51 -9.03
CA HIS A 120 25.75 -6.50 -7.92
C HIS A 120 25.21 -7.19 -6.65
N ASP A 121 24.03 -7.81 -6.75
CA ASP A 121 23.41 -8.56 -5.67
C ASP A 121 23.38 -10.05 -5.96
N ASP A 122 23.64 -10.88 -4.94
CA ASP A 122 23.35 -12.30 -5.00
C ASP A 122 21.87 -12.56 -5.31
N ALA A 123 21.59 -13.57 -6.13
CA ALA A 123 20.23 -13.88 -6.58
C ALA A 123 19.25 -14.15 -5.43
N ASN A 124 19.72 -14.75 -4.32
CA ASN A 124 18.85 -14.97 -3.16
C ASN A 124 18.48 -13.65 -2.47
N ARG A 125 19.39 -12.67 -2.46
CA ARG A 125 19.11 -11.33 -1.92
C ARG A 125 18.16 -10.56 -2.82
N ALA A 126 18.35 -10.65 -4.13
CA ALA A 126 17.42 -10.09 -5.09
C ALA A 126 15.99 -10.67 -4.95
N LEU A 127 15.87 -12.00 -4.75
CA LEU A 127 14.59 -12.67 -4.48
C LEU A 127 13.94 -12.15 -3.20
N MET A 128 14.72 -12.03 -2.13
CA MET A 128 14.24 -11.44 -0.88
C MET A 128 13.79 -9.99 -1.06
N GLY A 129 14.57 -9.21 -1.82
CA GLY A 129 14.30 -7.81 -2.15
C GLY A 129 12.98 -7.62 -2.90
N SER A 130 12.77 -8.37 -3.98
CA SER A 130 11.52 -8.33 -4.75
C SER A 130 10.32 -8.75 -3.89
N ASN A 131 10.48 -9.78 -3.05
CA ASN A 131 9.44 -10.25 -2.15
C ASN A 131 9.08 -9.24 -1.06
N MET A 132 10.06 -8.52 -0.52
CA MET A 132 9.85 -7.52 0.54
C MET A 132 9.24 -6.23 0.01
N GLN A 133 9.56 -5.82 -1.22
CA GLN A 133 8.90 -4.66 -1.86
C GLN A 133 7.37 -4.83 -1.91
N ARG A 134 6.88 -6.03 -2.21
CA ARG A 134 5.43 -6.36 -2.20
C ARG A 134 4.78 -6.28 -0.81
N GLN A 135 5.58 -6.24 0.24
CA GLN A 135 5.15 -6.21 1.63
C GLN A 135 5.20 -4.81 2.25
N ALA A 136 5.68 -3.82 1.49
CA ALA A 136 5.79 -2.44 1.94
C ALA A 136 4.41 -1.84 2.19
N VAL A 137 4.24 -1.16 3.32
CA VAL A 137 2.98 -0.47 3.64
C VAL A 137 2.99 0.94 3.07
N PRO A 138 1.85 1.42 2.50
CA PRO A 138 1.73 2.81 2.10
C PRO A 138 1.97 3.77 3.27
N LEU A 139 2.84 4.74 3.05
CA LEU A 139 3.17 5.79 4.00
C LEU A 139 2.21 6.98 3.82
N ILE A 140 2.03 7.79 4.87
CA ILE A 140 1.22 9.02 4.77
C ILE A 140 1.83 10.00 3.76
N TRP A 141 3.16 10.12 3.81
CA TRP A 141 3.92 10.94 2.89
C TRP A 141 4.72 10.01 2.01
N THR A 142 4.44 9.99 0.72
CA THR A 142 5.22 9.24 -0.28
C THR A 142 6.40 10.08 -0.75
N GLU A 143 7.42 9.43 -1.28
CA GLU A 143 8.55 10.09 -1.95
C GLU A 143 9.16 9.10 -2.92
N ALA A 144 9.32 9.49 -4.18
CA ALA A 144 9.92 8.64 -5.18
C ALA A 144 11.40 8.31 -4.82
N PRO A 145 11.89 7.12 -5.19
CA PRO A 145 13.27 6.75 -4.94
C PRO A 145 14.23 7.70 -5.66
N MET A 146 15.24 8.20 -4.94
CA MET A 146 16.29 9.02 -5.54
C MET A 146 17.19 8.19 -6.47
N VAL A 147 17.29 6.88 -6.23
CA VAL A 147 17.96 5.93 -7.12
C VAL A 147 16.91 4.92 -7.58
N GLY A 148 16.25 5.18 -8.70
CA GLY A 148 15.26 4.27 -9.30
C GLY A 148 15.84 3.44 -10.44
N THR A 149 14.98 2.76 -11.18
CA THR A 149 15.36 2.07 -12.43
C THR A 149 14.66 2.64 -13.67
N GLY A 150 13.65 3.49 -13.47
CA GLY A 150 12.75 3.99 -14.51
C GLY A 150 11.50 3.11 -14.69
N MET A 151 11.49 1.90 -14.10
CA MET A 151 10.32 1.02 -14.07
C MET A 151 9.21 1.59 -13.16
N GLU A 152 9.56 2.45 -12.20
CA GLU A 152 8.63 3.08 -11.25
C GLU A 152 7.50 3.82 -11.97
N LYS A 153 7.81 4.57 -13.02
CA LYS A 153 6.83 5.31 -13.84
C LYS A 153 5.92 4.38 -14.62
N ILE A 154 6.47 3.29 -15.15
CA ILE A 154 5.71 2.31 -15.94
C ILE A 154 4.72 1.58 -15.03
N VAL A 155 5.18 1.12 -13.87
CA VAL A 155 4.34 0.45 -12.88
C VAL A 155 3.25 1.39 -12.37
N ALA A 156 3.57 2.64 -12.04
CA ALA A 156 2.58 3.61 -11.58
C ALA A 156 1.53 3.97 -12.66
N ARG A 157 1.94 4.04 -13.93
CA ARG A 157 1.04 4.27 -15.08
C ARG A 157 0.11 3.09 -15.32
N ASP A 158 0.63 1.87 -15.27
CA ASP A 158 -0.13 0.67 -15.62
C ASP A 158 -0.95 0.14 -14.43
N ALA A 159 -0.58 0.52 -13.20
CA ALA A 159 -1.40 0.32 -12.02
C ALA A 159 -2.73 1.09 -12.13
N TRP A 160 -3.81 0.46 -11.69
CA TRP A 160 -5.14 1.07 -11.60
C TRP A 160 -5.28 2.03 -10.41
N GLU A 161 -4.20 2.21 -9.64
CA GLU A 161 -4.19 3.08 -8.46
C GLU A 161 -4.16 4.56 -8.83
N SER A 162 -3.56 4.90 -9.98
CA SER A 162 -3.46 6.28 -10.49
C SER A 162 -4.61 6.63 -11.43
N VAL A 163 -5.04 7.89 -11.40
CA VAL A 163 -6.06 8.41 -12.33
C VAL A 163 -5.36 9.03 -13.52
N LYS A 164 -5.76 8.63 -14.73
CA LYS A 164 -5.19 9.09 -16.00
C LYS A 164 -6.21 9.92 -16.77
N ALA A 165 -5.75 10.99 -17.41
CA ALA A 165 -6.56 11.78 -18.34
C ALA A 165 -6.93 10.94 -19.56
N LYS A 166 -8.23 10.85 -19.88
CA LYS A 166 -8.73 10.13 -21.05
C LYS A 166 -8.49 10.89 -22.35
N ARG A 167 -8.47 12.23 -22.28
CA ARG A 167 -8.30 13.13 -23.42
C ARG A 167 -7.40 14.29 -23.00
N ALA A 168 -6.73 14.89 -23.98
CA ALA A 168 -5.94 16.09 -23.76
C ALA A 168 -6.82 17.32 -23.54
N GLY A 169 -6.46 18.19 -22.61
CA GLY A 169 -7.26 19.38 -22.30
C GLY A 169 -6.62 20.23 -21.21
N ARG A 170 -7.34 21.25 -20.76
CA ARG A 170 -6.92 22.16 -19.69
C ARG A 170 -7.71 21.88 -18.42
N VAL A 171 -7.02 21.86 -17.28
CA VAL A 171 -7.64 21.66 -15.97
C VAL A 171 -8.44 22.91 -15.58
N GLU A 172 -9.76 22.79 -15.49
CA GLU A 172 -10.65 23.89 -15.11
C GLU A 172 -10.80 23.99 -13.60
N ARG A 173 -10.97 22.85 -12.94
CA ARG A 173 -11.22 22.79 -11.49
C ARG A 173 -10.61 21.54 -10.89
N VAL A 174 -9.89 21.72 -9.79
CA VAL A 174 -9.34 20.64 -8.98
C VAL A 174 -9.84 20.83 -7.55
N ASP A 175 -10.45 19.78 -7.02
CA ASP A 175 -10.70 19.64 -5.59
C ASP A 175 -10.14 18.31 -5.12
N SER A 176 -10.18 18.05 -3.80
CA SER A 176 -9.61 16.82 -3.27
C SER A 176 -10.30 15.55 -3.79
N GLN A 177 -11.57 15.62 -4.19
CA GLN A 177 -12.42 14.49 -4.59
C GLN A 177 -12.75 14.46 -6.09
N ASN A 178 -12.53 15.54 -6.84
CA ASN A 178 -12.95 15.68 -8.21
C ASN A 178 -11.94 16.52 -9.00
N ILE A 179 -11.64 16.07 -10.22
CA ILE A 179 -10.90 16.83 -11.22
C ILE A 179 -11.79 17.03 -12.44
N TYR A 180 -11.79 18.25 -12.99
CA TYR A 180 -12.52 18.61 -14.20
C TYR A 180 -11.54 19.12 -15.24
N ILE A 181 -11.55 18.50 -16.42
CA ILE A 181 -10.71 18.87 -17.55
C ILE A 181 -11.61 19.28 -18.71
N ILE A 182 -11.35 20.46 -19.26
CA ILE A 182 -12.05 20.99 -20.42
C ILE A 182 -11.11 20.92 -21.62
N GLY A 183 -11.58 20.37 -22.72
CA GLY A 183 -10.84 20.32 -23.97
C GLY A 183 -11.74 20.48 -25.17
N GLU A 184 -11.16 20.46 -26.36
CA GLU A 184 -11.88 20.47 -27.64
C GLU A 184 -11.30 19.36 -28.51
N ASP A 185 -12.15 18.45 -28.97
CA ASP A 185 -11.80 17.38 -29.90
C ASP A 185 -12.60 17.52 -31.22
N GLU A 186 -12.44 16.56 -32.15
CA GLU A 186 -13.18 16.55 -33.44
C GLU A 186 -14.71 16.53 -33.27
N SER A 187 -15.20 16.10 -32.10
CA SER A 187 -16.63 16.09 -31.76
C SER A 187 -17.09 17.39 -31.08
N GLY A 188 -16.16 18.26 -30.66
CA GLY A 188 -16.43 19.58 -30.08
C GLY A 188 -15.83 19.76 -28.69
N VAL A 189 -16.29 20.82 -27.99
CA VAL A 189 -15.86 21.10 -26.61
C VAL A 189 -16.44 20.05 -25.67
N PHE A 190 -15.60 19.51 -24.78
CA PHE A 190 -15.99 18.50 -23.80
C PHE A 190 -15.57 18.87 -22.38
N ILE A 191 -16.22 18.26 -21.40
CA ILE A 191 -15.85 18.34 -19.98
C ILE A 191 -15.72 16.93 -19.40
N ASP A 192 -14.50 16.49 -19.12
CA ASP A 192 -14.26 15.22 -18.44
C ASP A 192 -14.25 15.40 -16.92
N HIS A 193 -15.05 14.60 -16.22
CA HIS A 193 -15.10 14.50 -14.76
C HIS A 193 -14.38 13.23 -14.28
N TYR A 194 -13.47 13.42 -13.33
CA TYR A 194 -12.70 12.35 -12.70
C TYR A 194 -12.94 12.38 -11.18
N PRO A 195 -13.77 11.47 -10.63
CA PRO A 195 -13.90 11.30 -9.19
C PRO A 195 -12.66 10.60 -8.61
N LEU A 196 -12.22 11.04 -7.44
CA LEU A 196 -11.07 10.50 -6.71
C LEU A 196 -11.53 9.76 -5.45
N GLU A 197 -10.91 8.62 -5.21
CA GLU A 197 -11.20 7.79 -4.05
C GLU A 197 -10.41 8.21 -2.80
N LYS A 198 -11.08 8.21 -1.64
CA LYS A 198 -10.51 8.74 -0.39
C LYS A 198 -10.67 7.78 0.77
N ASN A 199 -9.55 7.48 1.43
CA ASN A 199 -9.47 6.79 2.71
C ASN A 199 -10.21 5.44 2.72
N ILE A 200 -10.12 4.69 1.63
CA ILE A 200 -10.75 3.37 1.49
C ILE A 200 -9.88 2.33 2.19
N ARG A 201 -10.54 1.41 2.92
CA ARG A 201 -9.85 0.26 3.52
C ARG A 201 -9.48 -0.76 2.45
N THR A 202 -8.23 -1.22 2.46
CA THR A 202 -7.77 -2.36 1.65
C THR A 202 -7.96 -3.70 2.37
N ASN A 203 -7.77 -4.81 1.65
CA ASN A 203 -7.86 -6.16 2.23
C ASN A 203 -6.86 -6.39 3.38
N GLN A 204 -5.68 -5.78 3.29
CA GLN A 204 -4.62 -5.86 4.30
C GLN A 204 -4.79 -4.82 5.42
N ASN A 205 -5.96 -4.17 5.50
CA ASN A 205 -6.28 -3.11 6.46
C ASN A 205 -5.44 -1.82 6.30
N THR A 206 -4.68 -1.66 5.21
CA THR A 206 -4.05 -0.39 4.88
C THR A 206 -5.08 0.57 4.28
N VAL A 207 -4.64 1.78 3.92
CA VAL A 207 -5.49 2.80 3.29
C VAL A 207 -5.14 2.96 1.82
N PHE A 208 -6.18 3.00 0.99
CA PHE A 208 -6.14 3.48 -0.37
C PHE A 208 -6.69 4.93 -0.42
N HIS A 209 -5.87 5.83 -0.94
CA HIS A 209 -6.14 7.26 -1.05
C HIS A 209 -5.51 7.80 -2.33
N GLN A 210 -6.27 8.58 -3.09
CA GLN A 210 -5.77 9.25 -4.29
C GLN A 210 -5.56 10.75 -4.04
N VAL A 211 -4.48 11.35 -4.55
CA VAL A 211 -4.18 12.79 -4.39
C VAL A 211 -4.06 13.44 -5.78
N PRO A 212 -4.79 14.54 -6.06
CA PRO A 212 -4.60 15.27 -7.31
C PRO A 212 -3.20 15.87 -7.38
N ILE A 213 -2.53 15.74 -8.53
CA ILE A 213 -1.18 16.30 -8.76
C ILE A 213 -1.16 17.48 -9.73
N VAL A 214 -2.25 17.68 -10.46
CA VAL A 214 -2.38 18.78 -11.43
C VAL A 214 -2.90 20.06 -10.77
N GLU A 215 -2.50 21.19 -11.30
CA GLU A 215 -2.95 22.51 -10.85
C GLU A 215 -4.01 23.11 -11.79
N VAL A 216 -4.82 24.03 -11.27
CA VAL A 216 -5.85 24.72 -12.07
C VAL A 216 -5.17 25.54 -13.17
N GLY A 217 -5.59 25.32 -14.40
CA GLY A 217 -5.06 25.99 -15.59
C GLY A 217 -3.95 25.22 -16.32
N GLU A 218 -3.44 24.13 -15.76
CA GLU A 218 -2.42 23.26 -16.37
C GLU A 218 -2.99 22.52 -17.60
N GLU A 219 -2.18 22.38 -18.65
CA GLU A 219 -2.50 21.57 -19.82
C GLU A 219 -2.05 20.12 -19.61
N VAL A 220 -2.96 19.17 -19.84
CA VAL A 220 -2.74 17.74 -19.67
C VAL A 220 -2.84 17.02 -21.01
N LYS A 221 -2.00 15.99 -21.18
CA LYS A 221 -2.00 15.11 -22.35
C LYS A 221 -2.87 13.88 -22.10
N GLU A 222 -3.35 13.27 -23.19
CA GLU A 222 -3.99 11.96 -23.11
C GLU A 222 -3.06 10.92 -22.46
N GLY A 223 -3.58 10.14 -21.52
CA GLY A 223 -2.85 9.13 -20.76
C GLY A 223 -1.94 9.68 -19.65
N GLN A 224 -1.86 10.99 -19.45
CA GLN A 224 -1.10 11.60 -18.35
C GLN A 224 -1.76 11.28 -17.01
N ILE A 225 -0.94 10.97 -16.00
CA ILE A 225 -1.40 10.80 -14.62
C ILE A 225 -1.79 12.19 -14.08
N ILE A 226 -3.02 12.30 -13.57
CA ILE A 226 -3.60 13.55 -13.04
C ILE A 226 -3.88 13.46 -11.53
N ALA A 227 -3.98 12.24 -10.99
CA ALA A 227 -3.99 12.00 -9.57
C ALA A 227 -3.18 10.74 -9.24
N ASP A 228 -2.33 10.85 -8.22
CA ASP A 228 -1.55 9.76 -7.69
C ASP A 228 -2.41 8.84 -6.83
N GLY A 229 -2.07 7.56 -6.83
CA GLY A 229 -2.60 6.57 -5.90
C GLY A 229 -1.81 6.51 -4.59
N SER A 230 -2.03 5.44 -3.83
CA SER A 230 -1.23 5.18 -2.63
C SER A 230 0.15 4.68 -3.03
N SER A 231 1.20 5.08 -2.29
CA SER A 231 2.58 4.74 -2.65
C SER A 231 2.99 5.20 -4.05
N ILE A 232 2.50 6.35 -4.52
CA ILE A 232 2.92 7.01 -5.77
C ILE A 232 3.30 8.47 -5.43
N ASP A 233 4.31 9.00 -6.11
CA ASP A 233 4.76 10.39 -6.02
C ASP A 233 5.02 10.94 -7.43
N ASN A 234 4.18 11.87 -7.88
CA ASN A 234 4.21 12.51 -9.19
C ASN A 234 4.28 11.51 -10.35
N GLY A 235 3.47 10.44 -10.29
CA GLY A 235 3.43 9.40 -11.30
C GLY A 235 4.59 8.40 -11.26
N GLU A 236 5.41 8.39 -10.20
CA GLU A 236 6.44 7.38 -9.93
C GLU A 236 6.07 6.52 -8.72
N LEU A 237 6.30 5.21 -8.79
CA LEU A 237 6.08 4.32 -7.65
C LEU A 237 7.00 4.67 -6.47
N ALA A 238 6.38 4.92 -5.31
CA ALA A 238 6.99 5.44 -4.10
C ALA A 238 6.63 4.56 -2.86
N LEU A 239 7.20 3.36 -2.78
CA LEU A 239 6.95 2.38 -1.70
C LEU A 239 7.56 2.74 -0.32
N GLY A 240 8.45 3.73 -0.24
CA GLY A 240 9.32 3.96 0.91
C GLY A 240 9.81 5.41 1.02
N LYS A 241 10.97 5.60 1.63
CA LYS A 241 11.60 6.91 1.85
C LYS A 241 13.11 6.87 1.64
N ASN A 242 13.66 7.93 1.05
CA ASN A 242 15.10 8.14 0.98
C ASN A 242 15.59 8.64 2.35
N VAL A 243 16.46 7.89 3.02
CA VAL A 243 16.96 8.24 4.36
C VAL A 243 18.48 8.21 4.40
N LEU A 244 19.08 9.09 5.22
CA LEU A 244 20.52 9.14 5.38
C LEU A 244 20.99 7.97 6.26
N VAL A 245 21.71 7.03 5.67
CA VAL A 245 22.21 5.81 6.30
C VAL A 245 23.71 5.90 6.53
N ALA A 246 24.19 5.39 7.66
CA ALA A 246 25.60 5.12 7.91
C ALA A 246 25.85 3.62 8.17
N PHE A 247 26.89 3.07 7.55
CA PHE A 247 27.33 1.69 7.79
C PHE A 247 28.43 1.62 8.83
N MET A 248 28.05 1.47 10.10
CA MET A 248 29.00 1.34 11.20
C MET A 248 28.39 0.59 12.38
N PRO A 249 29.17 -0.16 13.18
CA PRO A 249 28.67 -0.70 14.44
C PRO A 249 28.40 0.43 15.43
N TRP A 250 27.34 0.31 16.23
CA TRP A 250 26.99 1.31 17.24
C TRP A 250 26.54 0.64 18.54
N ASN A 251 27.47 0.54 19.50
CA ASN A 251 27.23 0.05 20.87
C ASN A 251 26.48 -1.30 20.96
N GLY A 252 26.56 -2.15 19.92
CA GLY A 252 25.84 -3.41 19.83
C GLY A 252 24.33 -3.30 19.54
N TYR A 253 23.77 -2.09 19.40
CA TYR A 253 22.34 -1.92 19.11
C TYR A 253 21.97 -2.39 17.70
N ASN A 254 22.91 -2.37 16.75
CA ASN A 254 22.73 -2.93 15.41
C ASN A 254 23.39 -4.32 15.26
N PHE A 255 23.44 -5.12 16.34
CA PHE A 255 23.92 -6.49 16.27
C PHE A 255 23.02 -7.34 15.34
N GLU A 256 23.64 -8.30 14.63
CA GLU A 256 22.99 -9.05 13.54
C GLU A 256 22.38 -8.10 12.49
N ASP A 257 21.06 -8.14 12.35
CA ASP A 257 20.25 -7.37 11.41
C ASP A 257 19.44 -6.26 12.10
N ALA A 258 19.80 -5.91 13.33
CA ALA A 258 19.12 -4.84 14.04
C ALA A 258 19.40 -3.47 13.39
N ILE A 259 18.38 -2.61 13.38
CA ILE A 259 18.41 -1.27 12.79
C ILE A 259 18.24 -0.26 13.91
N ILE A 260 19.07 0.79 13.89
CA ILE A 260 18.96 1.92 14.79
C ILE A 260 18.35 3.08 14.02
N LEU A 261 17.32 3.70 14.59
CA LEU A 261 16.64 4.85 14.01
C LEU A 261 16.89 6.11 14.83
N SER A 262 17.00 7.25 14.15
CA SER A 262 16.92 8.57 14.78
C SER A 262 15.49 8.91 15.17
N GLU A 263 15.31 9.51 16.35
CA GLU A 263 14.03 10.08 16.80
C GLU A 263 13.46 11.11 15.81
N LYS A 264 14.33 11.78 15.04
CA LYS A 264 13.94 12.72 13.98
C LYS A 264 12.91 12.12 13.01
N LEU A 265 13.10 10.86 12.60
CA LEU A 265 12.20 10.17 11.66
C LEU A 265 10.79 9.94 12.24
N ILE A 266 10.66 9.87 13.56
CA ILE A 266 9.37 9.72 14.24
C ILE A 266 8.69 11.08 14.39
N ARG A 267 9.48 12.12 14.68
CA ARG A 267 9.01 13.50 14.77
C ARG A 267 8.47 14.00 13.43
N GLU A 268 9.13 13.64 12.33
CA GLU A 268 8.74 14.01 10.96
C GLU A 268 7.66 13.09 10.35
N ASP A 269 7.20 12.08 11.10
CA ASP A 269 6.22 11.09 10.62
C ASP A 269 6.65 10.37 9.31
N THR A 270 7.96 10.20 9.11
CA THR A 270 8.56 9.69 7.86
C THR A 270 8.07 8.30 7.49
N PHE A 271 7.98 7.39 8.47
CA PHE A 271 7.52 6.00 8.29
C PHE A 271 6.16 5.74 8.96
N THR A 272 5.31 6.76 9.05
CA THR A 272 3.97 6.63 9.62
C THR A 272 3.00 6.12 8.54
N SER A 273 2.25 5.06 8.85
CA SER A 273 1.21 4.50 7.97
C SER A 273 -0.16 4.54 8.64
N VAL A 274 -1.22 4.59 7.85
CA VAL A 274 -2.61 4.58 8.34
C VAL A 274 -3.20 3.20 8.06
N HIS A 275 -3.85 2.65 9.08
CA HIS A 275 -4.54 1.36 8.99
C HIS A 275 -6.00 1.55 9.37
N ILE A 276 -6.92 1.01 8.57
CA ILE A 276 -8.36 1.00 8.88
C ILE A 276 -8.74 -0.43 9.24
N TYR A 277 -9.12 -0.62 10.50
CA TYR A 277 -9.60 -1.90 10.99
C TYR A 277 -11.12 -1.92 11.03
N GLU A 278 -11.71 -2.97 10.47
CA GLU A 278 -13.14 -3.25 10.61
C GLU A 278 -13.38 -4.08 11.87
N LYS A 279 -14.32 -3.63 12.70
CA LYS A 279 -14.86 -4.40 13.82
C LYS A 279 -16.36 -4.53 13.66
N GLU A 280 -16.86 -5.74 13.77
CA GLU A 280 -18.28 -6.00 13.59
C GLU A 280 -18.87 -6.71 14.81
N ILE A 281 -20.15 -6.44 15.05
CA ILE A 281 -20.96 -7.16 16.02
C ILE A 281 -22.32 -7.45 15.41
N GLU A 282 -22.79 -8.67 15.66
CA GLU A 282 -24.10 -9.14 15.23
C GLU A 282 -25.04 -9.23 16.43
N ALA A 283 -26.28 -8.81 16.22
CA ALA A 283 -27.40 -9.05 17.09
C ALA A 283 -28.20 -10.23 16.56
N ARG A 284 -28.27 -11.32 17.33
CA ARG A 284 -28.86 -12.59 16.90
C ARG A 284 -30.21 -12.88 17.57
N GLU A 285 -31.05 -13.62 16.87
CA GLU A 285 -32.26 -14.23 17.40
C GLU A 285 -31.88 -15.47 18.23
N LEU A 286 -32.09 -15.41 19.54
CA LEU A 286 -31.87 -16.53 20.45
C LEU A 286 -33.21 -17.16 20.84
N LYS A 287 -33.15 -18.38 21.39
CA LYS A 287 -34.35 -19.09 21.89
C LYS A 287 -35.12 -18.29 22.95
N HIS A 288 -34.45 -17.43 23.70
CA HIS A 288 -35.01 -16.67 24.82
C HIS A 288 -35.34 -15.21 24.47
N GLY A 289 -35.22 -14.82 23.19
CA GLY A 289 -35.44 -13.45 22.73
C GLY A 289 -34.36 -12.99 21.76
N VAL A 290 -34.56 -11.83 21.18
CA VAL A 290 -33.60 -11.21 20.25
C VAL A 290 -32.56 -10.43 21.04
N GLU A 291 -31.28 -10.53 20.67
CA GLU A 291 -30.26 -9.64 21.22
C GLU A 291 -30.50 -8.21 20.72
N GLU A 292 -30.32 -7.22 21.59
CA GLU A 292 -30.59 -5.83 21.26
C GLU A 292 -29.31 -5.00 21.30
N ILE A 293 -29.20 -4.05 20.36
CA ILE A 293 -28.16 -3.02 20.37
C ILE A 293 -28.74 -1.80 21.08
N THR A 294 -28.16 -1.44 22.22
CA THR A 294 -28.70 -0.38 23.08
C THR A 294 -27.61 0.24 23.94
N ARG A 295 -27.81 1.51 24.33
CA ARG A 295 -26.98 2.20 25.32
C ARG A 295 -27.24 1.73 26.75
N ALA A 296 -28.38 1.09 27.01
CA ALA A 296 -28.76 0.59 28.34
C ALA A 296 -28.05 -0.73 28.66
N ILE A 297 -26.76 -0.65 29.03
CA ILE A 297 -25.89 -1.80 29.30
C ILE A 297 -25.82 -2.06 30.81
N PRO A 298 -26.06 -3.30 31.30
CA PRO A 298 -26.00 -3.60 32.72
C PRO A 298 -24.56 -3.52 33.26
N ASN A 299 -24.42 -3.08 34.51
CA ASN A 299 -23.16 -3.03 35.27
C ASN A 299 -22.06 -2.12 34.66
N ILE A 300 -22.43 -1.15 33.82
CA ILE A 300 -21.52 -0.14 33.28
C ILE A 300 -21.91 1.23 33.83
N ARG A 301 -20.90 2.04 34.19
CA ARG A 301 -21.13 3.39 34.71
C ARG A 301 -21.49 4.37 33.58
N GLU A 302 -22.29 5.39 33.87
CA GLU A 302 -22.74 6.35 32.85
C GLU A 302 -21.60 7.14 32.18
N ASP A 303 -20.51 7.40 32.91
CA ASP A 303 -19.32 8.08 32.39
C ASP A 303 -18.64 7.31 31.25
N GLU A 304 -18.67 5.98 31.33
CA GLU A 304 -18.14 5.07 30.29
C GLU A 304 -19.04 4.96 29.05
N LEU A 305 -20.22 5.58 29.06
CA LEU A 305 -21.18 5.54 27.94
C LEU A 305 -21.27 6.87 27.18
N THR A 306 -20.47 7.86 27.54
CA THR A 306 -20.54 9.24 27.00
C THR A 306 -20.22 9.32 25.50
N HIS A 307 -19.31 8.47 25.03
CA HIS A 307 -18.93 8.37 23.61
C HIS A 307 -19.93 7.60 22.74
N LEU A 308 -20.89 6.90 23.34
CA LEU A 308 -21.98 6.25 22.62
C LEU A 308 -23.10 7.25 22.32
N ASP A 309 -23.81 7.02 21.22
CA ASP A 309 -25.05 7.71 20.88
C ASP A 309 -26.27 7.09 21.60
N GLU A 310 -27.45 7.64 21.34
CA GLU A 310 -28.71 7.17 21.94
C GLU A 310 -29.05 5.71 21.57
N SER A 311 -28.56 5.22 20.44
CA SER A 311 -28.71 3.83 19.99
C SER A 311 -27.67 2.87 20.59
N GLY A 312 -26.70 3.39 21.35
CA GLY A 312 -25.62 2.58 21.94
C GLY A 312 -24.46 2.32 21.00
N ILE A 313 -24.30 3.11 19.94
CA ILE A 313 -23.22 2.97 18.94
C ILE A 313 -22.23 4.13 19.11
N VAL A 314 -20.94 3.86 18.97
CA VAL A 314 -19.89 4.89 19.07
C VAL A 314 -20.06 6.00 18.02
N LYS A 315 -19.87 7.25 18.43
CA LYS A 315 -19.95 8.42 17.54
C LYS A 315 -18.74 8.47 16.60
N ILE A 316 -18.99 8.77 15.32
CA ILE A 316 -17.93 9.05 14.34
C ILE A 316 -17.08 10.24 14.83
N GLY A 317 -15.76 10.13 14.70
CA GLY A 317 -14.79 11.11 15.22
C GLY A 317 -14.31 10.83 16.65
N THR A 318 -14.88 9.85 17.35
CA THR A 318 -14.42 9.46 18.69
C THR A 318 -13.03 8.81 18.61
N TYR A 319 -12.10 9.27 19.45
CA TYR A 319 -10.83 8.58 19.68
C TYR A 319 -11.04 7.45 20.70
N VAL A 320 -10.90 6.20 20.24
CA VAL A 320 -11.12 4.99 21.03
C VAL A 320 -9.79 4.47 21.58
N LYS A 321 -9.84 3.97 22.81
CA LYS A 321 -8.74 3.33 23.53
C LYS A 321 -9.09 1.88 23.86
N PRO A 322 -8.10 1.02 24.11
CA PRO A 322 -8.32 -0.33 24.60
C PRO A 322 -9.34 -0.39 25.74
N GLY A 323 -10.31 -1.30 25.66
CA GLY A 323 -11.35 -1.49 26.68
C GLY A 323 -12.57 -0.56 26.56
N MET A 324 -12.57 0.45 25.67
CA MET A 324 -13.78 1.25 25.43
C MET A 324 -14.84 0.45 24.66
N ILE A 325 -16.12 0.64 24.99
CA ILE A 325 -17.25 0.03 24.29
C ILE A 325 -17.45 0.70 22.92
N LEU A 326 -17.42 -0.06 21.83
CA LEU A 326 -17.72 0.44 20.49
C LEU A 326 -19.22 0.36 20.17
N VAL A 327 -19.85 -0.74 20.56
CA VAL A 327 -21.27 -0.99 20.32
C VAL A 327 -21.85 -1.72 21.53
N GLY A 328 -22.83 -1.11 22.18
CA GLY A 328 -23.58 -1.70 23.28
C GLY A 328 -24.46 -2.83 22.80
N LYS A 329 -24.27 -4.04 23.35
CA LYS A 329 -25.13 -5.20 23.05
C LYS A 329 -25.55 -5.90 24.32
N VAL A 330 -26.85 -6.17 24.42
CA VAL A 330 -27.45 -6.93 25.51
C VAL A 330 -28.08 -8.22 24.98
N SER A 331 -27.81 -9.33 25.66
CA SER A 331 -28.41 -10.63 25.33
C SER A 331 -29.39 -11.03 26.43
N PRO A 332 -30.62 -11.47 26.10
CA PRO A 332 -31.55 -11.98 27.10
C PRO A 332 -30.96 -13.21 27.80
N LYS A 333 -31.02 -13.20 29.14
CA LYS A 333 -30.55 -14.28 30.00
C LYS A 333 -31.72 -15.21 30.32
N GLY A 334 -31.52 -16.51 30.17
CA GLY A 334 -32.46 -17.51 30.71
C GLY A 334 -32.51 -17.45 32.24
N GLU A 335 -33.57 -18.01 32.84
CA GLU A 335 -33.70 -18.10 34.30
C GLU A 335 -32.66 -19.07 34.89
N ILE A 336 -31.52 -18.53 35.33
CA ILE A 336 -30.55 -19.28 36.13
C ILE A 336 -30.93 -19.12 37.60
N LYS A 337 -31.16 -20.24 38.30
CA LYS A 337 -31.38 -20.22 39.75
C LYS A 337 -30.10 -19.72 40.45
N PRO A 338 -30.12 -18.55 41.12
CA PRO A 338 -28.95 -18.05 41.84
C PRO A 338 -28.57 -18.96 43.00
N THR A 339 -27.28 -19.02 43.32
CA THR A 339 -26.81 -19.76 44.51
C THR A 339 -27.31 -19.10 45.80
N PRO A 340 -27.32 -19.80 46.95
CA PRO A 340 -27.73 -19.21 48.23
C PRO A 340 -27.00 -17.90 48.58
N GLU A 341 -25.71 -17.80 48.26
CA GLU A 341 -24.87 -16.62 48.48
C GLU A 341 -25.30 -15.45 47.58
N GLU A 342 -25.52 -15.70 46.29
CA GLU A 342 -26.03 -14.69 45.37
C GLU A 342 -27.44 -14.22 45.76
N ARG A 343 -28.29 -15.14 46.26
CA ARG A 343 -29.63 -14.81 46.76
C ARG A 343 -29.56 -13.91 47.98
N LEU A 344 -28.66 -14.20 48.92
CA LEU A 344 -28.45 -13.38 50.11
C LEU A 344 -27.95 -11.99 49.72
N LEU A 345 -26.95 -11.90 48.83
CA LEU A 345 -26.45 -10.61 48.33
C LEU A 345 -27.55 -9.77 47.67
N ARG A 346 -28.39 -10.40 46.84
CA ARG A 346 -29.54 -9.70 46.21
C ARG A 346 -30.55 -9.21 47.25
N ALA A 347 -30.80 -10.00 48.30
CA ALA A 347 -31.70 -9.59 49.38
C ALA A 347 -31.13 -8.41 50.19
N ILE A 348 -29.82 -8.35 50.37
CA ILE A 348 -29.14 -7.28 51.11
C ILE A 348 -29.09 -5.97 50.29
N PHE A 349 -28.65 -6.05 49.03
CA PHE A 349 -28.43 -4.85 48.21
C PHE A 349 -29.66 -4.40 47.41
N GLY A 350 -30.74 -5.18 47.42
CA GLY A 350 -31.96 -4.87 46.66
C GLY A 350 -31.76 -4.89 45.14
N ASP A 351 -30.64 -5.44 44.68
CA ASP A 351 -30.24 -5.44 43.28
C ASP A 351 -31.17 -6.37 42.49
N LYS A 352 -32.02 -5.78 41.64
CA LYS A 352 -32.85 -6.53 40.69
C LYS A 352 -31.90 -7.15 39.67
N ALA A 353 -31.86 -8.48 39.60
CA ALA A 353 -31.07 -9.15 38.58
C ALA A 353 -31.48 -8.65 37.20
N GLY A 354 -30.54 -8.04 36.46
CA GLY A 354 -30.77 -7.73 35.06
C GLY A 354 -31.12 -9.02 34.32
N HIS A 355 -32.27 -9.06 33.65
CA HIS A 355 -32.67 -10.16 32.77
C HIS A 355 -31.79 -10.27 31.50
N VAL A 356 -30.74 -9.47 31.42
CA VAL A 356 -29.88 -9.31 30.26
C VAL A 356 -28.41 -9.38 30.67
N VAL A 357 -27.57 -9.90 29.77
CA VAL A 357 -26.12 -9.96 29.93
C VAL A 357 -25.48 -9.00 28.93
N ASN A 358 -24.46 -8.27 29.40
CA ASN A 358 -23.63 -7.45 28.54
C ASN A 358 -22.77 -8.34 27.61
N LYS A 359 -22.99 -8.25 26.30
CA LYS A 359 -22.16 -8.85 25.25
C LYS A 359 -21.70 -7.80 24.24
N SER A 360 -21.44 -6.60 24.73
CA SER A 360 -21.02 -5.45 23.93
C SER A 360 -19.71 -5.70 23.20
N LEU A 361 -19.51 -4.98 22.09
CA LEU A 361 -18.26 -4.96 21.36
C LEU A 361 -17.29 -4.00 22.06
N TYR A 362 -16.15 -4.52 22.51
CA TYR A 362 -15.09 -3.73 23.13
C TYR A 362 -13.93 -3.50 22.17
N THR A 363 -13.25 -2.37 22.34
CA THR A 363 -12.01 -2.06 21.64
C THR A 363 -10.91 -3.01 22.11
N PRO A 364 -10.26 -3.78 21.22
CA PRO A 364 -9.21 -4.74 21.60
C PRO A 364 -8.00 -4.09 22.28
N ALA A 365 -7.25 -4.88 23.07
CA ALA A 365 -6.10 -4.42 23.85
C ALA A 365 -4.99 -3.68 23.06
N SER A 366 -4.82 -4.02 21.78
CA SER A 366 -3.77 -3.48 20.88
C SER A 366 -4.29 -2.41 19.91
N MET A 367 -5.55 -2.00 20.06
CA MET A 367 -6.24 -1.12 19.14
C MET A 367 -6.53 0.23 19.80
N GLU A 368 -6.09 1.29 19.14
CA GLU A 368 -6.39 2.67 19.47
C GLU A 368 -6.53 3.43 18.15
N GLY A 369 -7.38 4.46 18.10
CA GLY A 369 -7.57 5.18 16.84
C GLY A 369 -8.85 6.00 16.83
N VAL A 370 -9.18 6.56 15.68
CA VAL A 370 -10.38 7.38 15.48
C VAL A 370 -11.42 6.56 14.73
N VAL A 371 -12.67 6.57 15.21
CA VAL A 371 -13.79 6.00 14.45
C VAL A 371 -14.06 6.87 13.24
N VAL A 372 -13.85 6.33 12.04
CA VAL A 372 -14.00 7.07 10.77
C VAL A 372 -15.34 6.82 10.10
N ASP A 373 -15.90 5.63 10.27
CA ASP A 373 -17.16 5.26 9.63
C ASP A 373 -17.89 4.18 10.45
N VAL A 374 -19.21 4.14 10.33
CA VAL A 374 -20.07 3.15 10.98
C VAL A 374 -21.17 2.75 10.01
N LYS A 375 -21.25 1.46 9.69
CA LYS A 375 -22.29 0.90 8.83
C LYS A 375 -23.23 0.01 9.62
N ILE A 376 -24.53 0.21 9.44
CA ILE A 376 -25.57 -0.52 10.15
C ILE A 376 -26.43 -1.23 9.12
N PHE A 377 -26.44 -2.56 9.19
CA PHE A 377 -27.26 -3.41 8.34
C PHE A 377 -28.41 -3.97 9.15
N THR A 378 -29.62 -3.84 8.64
CA THR A 378 -30.84 -4.27 9.36
C THR A 378 -31.63 -5.24 8.49
N LYS A 379 -31.93 -6.42 9.04
CA LYS A 379 -32.69 -7.45 8.32
C LYS A 379 -34.11 -6.98 8.05
N LYS A 380 -34.65 -7.40 6.90
CA LYS A 380 -36.06 -7.23 6.54
C LYS A 380 -37.02 -7.66 7.66
N GLY A 381 -37.95 -6.79 8.01
CA GLY A 381 -38.97 -7.03 9.04
C GLY A 381 -38.63 -6.50 10.44
N TYR A 382 -37.39 -6.04 10.66
CA TYR A 382 -37.00 -5.34 11.87
C TYR A 382 -37.05 -3.82 11.66
N PRO A 383 -37.51 -3.04 12.65
CA PRO A 383 -37.52 -1.58 12.55
C PRO A 383 -36.09 -1.04 12.49
N ARG A 384 -35.87 -0.04 11.64
CA ARG A 384 -34.61 0.72 11.59
C ARG A 384 -34.55 1.65 12.80
N ASP A 385 -33.41 1.67 13.49
CA ASP A 385 -33.19 2.59 14.61
C ASP A 385 -33.03 4.03 14.10
N ALA A 386 -33.17 5.02 14.99
CA ALA A 386 -32.95 6.42 14.67
C ALA A 386 -31.56 6.68 14.04
N ARG A 387 -30.52 5.98 14.51
CA ARG A 387 -29.17 6.07 13.94
C ARG A 387 -29.08 5.48 12.53
N ALA A 388 -29.73 4.35 12.28
CA ALA A 388 -29.76 3.72 10.96
C ALA A 388 -30.51 4.57 9.94
N GLN A 389 -31.63 5.20 10.35
CA GLN A 389 -32.37 6.12 9.49
C GLN A 389 -31.54 7.35 9.12
N ARG A 390 -30.86 7.98 10.10
CA ARG A 390 -29.96 9.11 9.83
C ARG A 390 -28.85 8.74 8.86
N SER A 391 -28.22 7.57 9.03
CA SER A 391 -27.17 7.09 8.12
C SER A 391 -27.69 6.91 6.69
N TYR A 392 -28.90 6.35 6.53
CA TYR A 392 -29.55 6.21 5.25
C TYR A 392 -29.84 7.57 4.59
N ASP A 393 -30.38 8.53 5.35
CA ASP A 393 -30.70 9.87 4.84
C ASP A 393 -29.41 10.63 4.42
N GLU A 394 -28.33 10.47 5.18
CA GLU A 394 -27.01 11.04 4.86
C GLU A 394 -26.40 10.45 3.58
N GLU A 395 -26.50 9.12 3.38
CA GLU A 395 -26.04 8.47 2.15
C GLU A 395 -26.86 8.87 0.94
N LYS A 396 -28.19 8.96 1.10
CA LYS A 396 -29.09 9.47 0.06
C LYS A 396 -28.74 10.90 -0.35
N ALA A 397 -28.55 11.79 0.62
CA ALA A 397 -28.17 13.18 0.35
C ALA A 397 -26.83 13.29 -0.41
N LYS A 398 -25.85 12.42 -0.13
CA LYS A 398 -24.59 12.35 -0.88
C LYS A 398 -24.81 11.94 -2.34
N LEU A 399 -25.63 10.92 -2.58
CA LEU A 399 -25.97 10.46 -3.93
C LEU A 399 -26.73 11.54 -4.73
N ASP A 400 -27.71 12.19 -4.10
CA ASP A 400 -28.49 13.27 -4.72
C ASP A 400 -27.60 14.45 -5.10
N LYS A 401 -26.67 14.84 -4.21
CA LYS A 401 -25.70 15.90 -4.48
C LYS A 401 -24.76 15.54 -5.64
N ALA A 402 -24.20 14.34 -5.64
CA ALA A 402 -23.32 13.88 -6.71
C ALA A 402 -24.05 13.83 -8.07
N HIS A 403 -25.31 13.39 -8.08
CA HIS A 403 -26.14 13.40 -9.28
C HIS A 403 -26.43 14.82 -9.77
N HIS A 404 -26.77 15.74 -8.86
CA HIS A 404 -27.00 17.15 -9.18
C HIS A 404 -25.75 17.81 -9.78
N ASP A 405 -24.59 17.61 -9.15
CA ASP A 405 -23.31 18.16 -9.63
C ASP A 405 -22.97 17.61 -11.03
N ALA A 406 -23.15 16.31 -11.27
CA ALA A 406 -22.94 15.71 -12.58
C ALA A 406 -23.90 16.26 -13.65
N LEU A 407 -25.18 16.45 -13.32
CA LEU A 407 -26.16 17.05 -14.24
C LEU A 407 -25.79 18.49 -14.61
N LEU A 408 -25.36 19.31 -13.65
CA LEU A 408 -24.91 20.68 -13.90
C LEU A 408 -23.71 20.72 -14.87
N MET A 409 -22.82 19.74 -14.79
CA MET A 409 -21.67 19.66 -15.69
C MET A 409 -22.06 19.27 -17.11
N ILE A 410 -22.95 18.29 -17.27
CA ILE A 410 -23.50 17.94 -18.59
C ILE A 410 -24.27 19.12 -19.19
N ASP A 411 -25.00 19.88 -18.35
CA ASP A 411 -25.68 21.10 -18.76
C ASP A 411 -24.71 22.18 -19.26
N LYS A 412 -23.55 22.34 -18.59
CA LYS A 412 -22.49 23.27 -18.98
C LYS A 412 -21.80 22.82 -20.28
N GLU A 413 -21.50 21.53 -20.40
CA GLU A 413 -20.91 20.93 -21.60
C GLU A 413 -21.83 21.10 -22.82
N GLU A 414 -23.13 20.78 -22.67
CA GLU A 414 -24.14 20.98 -23.72
C GLU A 414 -24.14 22.44 -24.21
N LEU A 415 -24.12 23.41 -23.29
CA LEU A 415 -24.09 24.82 -23.65
C LEU A 415 -22.81 25.21 -24.38
N LEU A 416 -21.64 24.81 -23.87
CA LEU A 416 -20.35 25.15 -24.49
C LEU A 416 -20.23 24.56 -25.90
N GLN A 417 -20.67 23.32 -26.10
CA GLN A 417 -20.60 22.65 -27.40
C GLN A 417 -21.57 23.29 -28.40
N ILE A 418 -22.80 23.62 -27.98
CA ILE A 418 -23.78 24.35 -28.80
C ILE A 418 -23.24 25.74 -29.17
N VAL A 419 -22.67 26.48 -28.21
CA VAL A 419 -22.12 27.82 -28.44
C VAL A 419 -20.94 27.78 -29.41
N SER A 420 -20.00 26.82 -29.24
CA SER A 420 -18.86 26.66 -30.15
C SER A 420 -19.33 26.29 -31.55
N PHE A 421 -20.26 25.33 -31.66
CA PHE A 421 -20.83 24.90 -32.93
C PHE A 421 -21.53 26.05 -33.67
N LEU A 422 -22.46 26.75 -33.01
CA LEU A 422 -23.20 27.85 -33.64
C LEU A 422 -22.31 29.05 -34.01
N SER A 423 -21.30 29.37 -33.21
CA SER A 423 -20.38 30.49 -33.50
C SER A 423 -19.51 30.25 -34.73
N SER A 424 -19.24 28.98 -35.07
CA SER A 424 -18.43 28.62 -36.24
C SER A 424 -19.16 28.73 -37.58
N GLN A 425 -20.49 28.73 -37.56
CA GLN A 425 -21.38 28.67 -38.73
C GLN A 425 -21.89 30.06 -39.13
N GLU A 426 -22.24 30.23 -40.41
CA GLU A 426 -22.77 31.49 -40.95
C GLU A 426 -24.31 31.53 -40.91
N LEU A 427 -24.86 32.72 -40.67
CA LEU A 427 -26.30 32.95 -40.66
C LEU A 427 -26.88 32.93 -42.08
N VAL A 428 -28.02 32.26 -42.26
CA VAL A 428 -28.79 32.26 -43.53
C VAL A 428 -29.87 33.35 -43.54
N LYS A 429 -30.33 33.77 -42.36
CA LYS A 429 -31.32 34.85 -42.18
C LYS A 429 -30.83 35.84 -41.13
N GLU A 430 -31.21 37.11 -41.28
CA GLU A 430 -30.91 38.14 -40.28
C GLU A 430 -31.46 37.72 -38.91
N ALA A 431 -30.62 37.87 -37.88
CA ALA A 431 -30.96 37.50 -36.52
C ALA A 431 -30.70 38.68 -35.58
N GLU A 432 -31.71 39.08 -34.82
CA GLU A 432 -31.57 40.06 -33.75
C GLU A 432 -31.24 39.35 -32.45
N VAL A 433 -30.10 39.70 -31.85
CA VAL A 433 -29.63 39.12 -30.59
C VAL A 433 -29.19 40.26 -29.66
N ASN A 434 -29.85 40.40 -28.51
CA ASN A 434 -29.56 41.42 -27.50
C ASN A 434 -29.45 42.86 -28.06
N GLY A 435 -30.32 43.22 -29.02
CA GLY A 435 -30.37 44.56 -29.63
C GLY A 435 -29.30 44.83 -30.71
N LYS A 436 -28.49 43.84 -31.10
CA LYS A 436 -27.62 43.89 -32.28
C LYS A 436 -28.19 43.00 -33.39
N ILE A 437 -28.27 43.55 -34.60
CA ILE A 437 -28.74 42.85 -35.81
C ILE A 437 -27.52 42.29 -36.53
N TYR A 438 -27.47 40.96 -36.69
CA TYR A 438 -26.47 40.28 -37.49
C TYR A 438 -27.04 39.95 -38.86
N LYS A 439 -26.29 40.28 -39.91
CA LYS A 439 -26.72 40.09 -41.31
C LYS A 439 -26.53 38.65 -41.77
N ALA A 440 -27.26 38.24 -42.81
CA ALA A 440 -27.02 36.96 -43.47
C ALA A 440 -25.57 36.89 -43.99
N GLY A 441 -24.83 35.83 -43.63
CA GLY A 441 -23.40 35.65 -43.88
C GLY A 441 -22.48 36.06 -42.72
N GLU A 442 -22.98 36.72 -41.67
CA GLU A 442 -22.17 37.06 -40.49
C GLU A 442 -22.13 35.92 -39.47
N LYS A 443 -20.98 35.78 -38.78
CA LYS A 443 -20.81 34.84 -37.67
C LYS A 443 -21.06 35.57 -36.35
N ILE A 444 -21.81 34.94 -35.45
CA ILE A 444 -22.08 35.50 -34.12
C ILE A 444 -20.93 35.14 -33.18
N PRO A 445 -20.34 36.11 -32.43
CA PRO A 445 -19.31 35.83 -31.45
C PRO A 445 -19.80 34.91 -30.31
N LYS A 446 -18.92 34.03 -29.78
CA LYS A 446 -19.21 33.08 -28.69
C LYS A 446 -19.86 33.77 -27.47
N GLU A 447 -19.32 34.90 -27.04
CA GLU A 447 -19.78 35.70 -25.90
C GLU A 447 -21.25 36.17 -26.04
N VAL A 448 -21.66 36.45 -27.27
CA VAL A 448 -23.01 36.95 -27.55
C VAL A 448 -24.02 35.80 -27.48
N ILE A 449 -23.66 34.61 -27.96
CA ILE A 449 -24.50 33.41 -27.90
C ILE A 449 -24.63 32.89 -26.46
N GLU A 450 -23.56 32.97 -25.67
CA GLU A 450 -23.55 32.53 -24.27
C GLU A 450 -24.47 33.37 -23.37
N SER A 451 -24.65 34.65 -23.70
CA SER A 451 -25.56 35.56 -22.98
C SER A 451 -27.06 35.33 -23.25
N ILE A 452 -27.41 34.41 -24.15
CA ILE A 452 -28.79 34.14 -24.57
C ILE A 452 -29.42 33.07 -23.68
N SER A 453 -30.68 33.25 -23.29
CA SER A 453 -31.44 32.21 -22.58
C SER A 453 -31.64 30.95 -23.43
N ARG A 454 -31.65 29.78 -22.79
CA ARG A 454 -31.92 28.46 -23.42
C ARG A 454 -33.16 28.43 -24.32
N PHE A 455 -34.19 29.23 -24.01
CA PHE A 455 -35.40 29.34 -24.82
C PHE A 455 -35.19 30.16 -26.10
N ALA A 456 -34.43 31.26 -26.03
CA ALA A 456 -34.12 32.11 -27.16
C ALA A 456 -33.10 31.48 -28.13
N LEU A 457 -32.22 30.60 -27.65
CA LEU A 457 -31.32 29.77 -28.48
C LEU A 457 -32.08 28.97 -29.54
N ARG A 458 -33.25 28.40 -29.21
CA ARG A 458 -34.08 27.66 -30.17
C ARG A 458 -34.66 28.55 -31.28
N SER A 459 -34.87 29.84 -30.99
CA SER A 459 -35.30 30.83 -31.99
C SER A 459 -34.13 31.22 -32.89
N LEU A 460 -32.94 31.39 -32.31
CA LEU A 460 -31.72 31.73 -33.03
C LEU A 460 -31.30 30.64 -34.04
N VAL A 461 -31.46 29.36 -33.67
CA VAL A 461 -31.14 28.20 -34.53
C VAL A 461 -31.94 28.21 -35.85
N LYS A 462 -33.15 28.80 -35.87
CA LYS A 462 -33.97 28.91 -37.11
C LYS A 462 -33.38 29.85 -38.16
N SER A 463 -32.41 30.68 -37.77
CA SER A 463 -31.71 31.61 -38.67
C SER A 463 -30.50 30.96 -39.37
N TYR A 464 -30.14 29.72 -39.02
CA TYR A 464 -29.08 28.94 -39.65
C TYR A 464 -29.62 27.98 -40.72
N SER A 465 -28.73 27.36 -41.51
CA SER A 465 -29.08 26.40 -42.56
C SER A 465 -29.81 25.17 -42.00
N LYS A 466 -30.52 24.43 -42.86
CA LYS A 466 -31.26 23.22 -42.44
C LYS A 466 -30.31 22.13 -41.91
N GLU A 467 -29.12 22.01 -42.48
CA GLU A 467 -28.08 21.08 -42.04
C GLU A 467 -27.59 21.40 -40.61
N VAL A 468 -27.41 22.69 -40.29
CA VAL A 468 -27.01 23.14 -38.95
C VAL A 468 -28.14 22.92 -37.93
N GLN A 469 -29.40 23.05 -38.35
CA GLN A 469 -30.57 22.75 -37.50
C GLN A 469 -30.64 21.25 -37.17
N ASP A 470 -30.43 20.39 -38.17
CA ASP A 470 -30.47 18.93 -37.99
C ASP A 470 -29.34 18.45 -37.05
N GLU A 471 -28.13 19.00 -37.19
CA GLU A 471 -27.00 18.67 -36.31
C GLU A 471 -27.19 19.22 -34.88
N TYR A 472 -27.78 20.42 -34.72
CA TYR A 472 -28.17 20.94 -33.40
C TYR A 472 -29.19 20.02 -32.70
N GLU A 473 -30.20 19.53 -33.42
CA GLU A 473 -31.16 18.59 -32.87
C GLU A 473 -30.52 17.24 -32.51
N ARG A 474 -29.58 16.76 -33.34
CA ARG A 474 -28.80 15.55 -33.06
C ARG A 474 -27.98 15.68 -31.78
N LEU A 475 -27.25 16.78 -31.62
CA LEU A 475 -26.39 17.06 -30.46
C LEU A 475 -27.23 17.17 -29.17
N LYS A 476 -28.33 17.92 -29.24
CA LYS A 476 -29.29 18.02 -28.13
C LYS A 476 -29.89 16.67 -27.74
N ASN A 477 -30.25 15.84 -28.72
CA ASN A 477 -30.76 14.49 -28.48
C ASN A 477 -29.72 13.57 -27.86
N SER A 478 -28.43 13.73 -28.19
CA SER A 478 -27.32 13.00 -27.55
C SER A 478 -27.23 13.32 -26.06
N PHE A 479 -27.21 14.61 -25.69
CA PHE A 479 -27.18 15.03 -24.28
C PHE A 479 -28.43 14.64 -23.51
N LEU A 480 -29.61 14.68 -24.15
CA LEU A 480 -30.85 14.17 -23.54
C LEU A 480 -30.73 12.68 -23.18
N LYS A 481 -30.16 11.85 -24.06
CA LYS A 481 -29.90 10.43 -23.77
C LYS A 481 -28.88 10.25 -22.64
N GLN A 482 -27.81 11.04 -22.61
CA GLN A 482 -26.83 11.00 -21.52
C GLN A 482 -27.45 11.37 -20.18
N LYS A 483 -28.26 12.43 -20.11
CA LYS A 483 -28.99 12.83 -18.89
C LYS A 483 -29.99 11.77 -18.44
N GLN A 484 -30.71 11.14 -19.38
CA GLN A 484 -31.60 10.02 -19.08
C GLN A 484 -30.85 8.82 -18.49
N ARG A 485 -29.70 8.47 -19.08
CA ARG A 485 -28.84 7.40 -18.55
C ARG A 485 -28.34 7.72 -17.15
N LEU A 486 -27.84 8.94 -16.91
CA LEU A 486 -27.38 9.37 -15.58
C LEU A 486 -28.51 9.32 -14.54
N LYS A 487 -29.73 9.70 -14.94
CA LYS A 487 -30.92 9.61 -14.09
C LYS A 487 -31.25 8.14 -13.76
N GLN A 488 -31.21 7.25 -14.75
CA GLN A 488 -31.42 5.82 -14.54
C GLN A 488 -30.37 5.24 -13.59
N GLU A 489 -29.09 5.53 -13.79
CA GLU A 489 -28.00 5.09 -12.91
C GLU A 489 -28.19 5.58 -11.46
N HIS A 490 -28.70 6.81 -11.29
CA HIS A 490 -29.03 7.37 -9.98
C HIS A 490 -30.23 6.68 -9.33
N GLU A 491 -31.32 6.46 -10.07
CA GLU A 491 -32.49 5.71 -9.60
C GLU A 491 -32.13 4.28 -9.20
N GLU A 492 -31.25 3.61 -9.95
CA GLU A 492 -30.73 2.28 -9.63
C GLU A 492 -29.93 2.29 -8.31
N LYS A 493 -29.06 3.30 -8.08
CA LYS A 493 -28.32 3.45 -6.82
C LYS A 493 -29.25 3.71 -5.63
N LEU A 494 -30.26 4.55 -5.81
CA LEU A 494 -31.27 4.80 -4.78
C LEU A 494 -32.09 3.54 -4.48
N ALA A 495 -32.47 2.77 -5.51
CA ALA A 495 -33.19 1.52 -5.34
C ALA A 495 -32.34 0.46 -4.60
N ILE A 496 -31.02 0.44 -4.80
CA ILE A 496 -30.11 -0.42 -4.03
C ILE A 496 -30.10 -0.01 -2.56
N LEU A 497 -30.04 1.29 -2.27
CA LEU A 497 -30.05 1.82 -0.90
C LEU A 497 -31.40 1.58 -0.19
N GLU A 498 -32.51 1.61 -0.94
CA GLU A 498 -33.85 1.34 -0.42
C GLU A 498 -34.13 -0.14 -0.17
N LYS A 499 -33.42 -1.05 -0.85
CA LYS A 499 -33.58 -2.49 -0.64
C LYS A 499 -33.18 -2.89 0.78
N ASP A 500 -33.91 -3.86 1.32
CA ASP A 500 -33.59 -4.44 2.61
C ASP A 500 -32.28 -5.25 2.54
N ASP A 501 -31.49 -5.19 3.61
CA ASP A 501 -30.25 -5.95 3.72
C ASP A 501 -30.53 -7.45 3.86
N ILE A 502 -29.78 -8.25 3.12
CA ILE A 502 -29.82 -9.72 3.22
C ILE A 502 -28.77 -10.15 4.25
N LEU A 503 -29.24 -10.48 5.46
CA LEU A 503 -28.39 -10.96 6.55
C LEU A 503 -28.51 -12.48 6.75
N PRO A 504 -27.48 -13.15 7.31
CA PRO A 504 -27.53 -14.58 7.62
C PRO A 504 -28.74 -14.95 8.49
N ASN A 505 -29.19 -16.20 8.37
CA ASN A 505 -30.31 -16.70 9.17
C ASN A 505 -30.04 -16.57 10.68
N GLY A 506 -31.01 -16.04 11.41
CA GLY A 506 -30.90 -15.76 12.84
C GLY A 506 -30.14 -14.48 13.19
N VAL A 507 -29.68 -13.68 12.22
CA VAL A 507 -29.08 -12.35 12.48
C VAL A 507 -30.12 -11.26 12.20
N ALA A 508 -30.46 -10.46 13.21
CA ALA A 508 -31.42 -9.37 13.08
C ALA A 508 -30.75 -8.07 12.60
N LYS A 509 -29.54 -7.80 13.10
CA LYS A 509 -28.81 -6.55 12.81
C LYS A 509 -27.30 -6.79 12.88
N VAL A 510 -26.54 -6.11 12.02
CA VAL A 510 -25.07 -6.09 12.05
C VAL A 510 -24.60 -4.64 12.10
N VAL A 511 -23.69 -4.35 13.00
CA VAL A 511 -23.03 -3.04 13.08
C VAL A 511 -21.54 -3.24 12.81
N LYS A 512 -21.04 -2.54 11.80
CA LYS A 512 -19.62 -2.47 11.45
C LYS A 512 -19.07 -1.10 11.83
N VAL A 513 -17.97 -1.08 12.56
CA VAL A 513 -17.26 0.11 13.00
C VAL A 513 -15.88 0.09 12.35
N TYR A 514 -15.55 1.16 11.62
CA TYR A 514 -14.26 1.36 10.98
C TYR A 514 -13.40 2.28 11.84
N ILE A 515 -12.24 1.79 12.27
CA ILE A 515 -11.33 2.50 13.16
C ILE A 515 -10.03 2.75 12.41
N ALA A 516 -9.71 4.03 12.16
CA ALA A 516 -8.45 4.43 11.57
C ALA A 516 -7.40 4.63 12.66
N THR A 517 -6.29 3.91 12.54
CA THR A 517 -5.14 3.94 13.44
C THR A 517 -3.93 4.49 12.69
N LYS A 518 -3.31 5.55 13.22
CA LYS A 518 -2.00 5.99 12.74
C LYS A 518 -0.92 5.16 13.42
N ARG A 519 -0.22 4.33 12.65
CA ARG A 519 0.88 3.47 13.13
C ARG A 519 2.21 4.15 12.82
N LYS A 520 2.77 4.85 13.81
CA LYS A 520 4.16 5.32 13.78
C LYS A 520 5.12 4.13 13.83
N ILE A 521 6.38 4.33 13.41
CA ILE A 521 7.43 3.30 13.55
C ILE A 521 7.78 3.11 15.03
N LYS A 522 7.96 1.86 15.46
CA LYS A 522 8.30 1.50 16.84
C LYS A 522 9.44 0.49 16.90
N VAL A 523 10.07 0.35 18.07
CA VAL A 523 10.97 -0.77 18.36
C VAL A 523 10.23 -2.09 18.17
N GLY A 524 10.83 -3.01 17.42
CA GLY A 524 10.23 -4.28 17.03
C GLY A 524 9.59 -4.29 15.64
N ASP A 525 9.36 -3.13 15.02
CA ASP A 525 8.87 -3.08 13.64
C ASP A 525 9.95 -3.54 12.65
N LYS A 526 9.52 -4.15 11.55
CA LYS A 526 10.41 -4.64 10.51
C LYS A 526 10.55 -3.63 9.37
N MET A 527 11.79 -3.33 9.02
CA MET A 527 12.16 -2.52 7.86
C MET A 527 13.02 -3.31 6.89
N ALA A 528 13.09 -2.87 5.65
CA ALA A 528 13.97 -3.44 4.64
C ALA A 528 14.39 -2.42 3.60
N GLY A 529 15.54 -2.62 2.96
CA GLY A 529 15.86 -2.01 1.68
C GLY A 529 15.43 -2.89 0.51
N ARG A 530 15.70 -2.44 -0.72
CA ARG A 530 15.37 -3.19 -1.95
C ARG A 530 16.33 -4.34 -2.24
N HIS A 531 17.50 -4.34 -1.63
CA HIS A 531 18.59 -5.30 -1.85
C HIS A 531 18.53 -6.54 -0.93
N GLY A 532 17.33 -6.89 -0.43
CA GLY A 532 17.14 -8.02 0.47
C GLY A 532 17.76 -7.86 1.87
N ASN A 533 18.20 -6.65 2.21
CA ASN A 533 18.63 -6.25 3.56
C ASN A 533 17.38 -5.98 4.41
N LYS A 534 17.09 -6.88 5.35
CA LYS A 534 15.98 -6.76 6.30
C LYS A 534 16.53 -6.52 7.70
N GLY A 535 15.76 -5.83 8.51
CA GLY A 535 16.11 -5.65 9.90
C GLY A 535 14.94 -5.27 10.80
N ILE A 536 15.15 -5.44 12.10
CA ILE A 536 14.19 -5.06 13.13
C ILE A 536 14.71 -3.80 13.80
N VAL A 537 13.84 -2.82 13.98
CA VAL A 537 14.18 -1.61 14.75
C VAL A 537 14.45 -2.03 16.19
N SER A 538 15.70 -1.91 16.64
CA SER A 538 16.11 -2.32 17.99
C SER A 538 16.14 -1.15 18.97
N ASN A 539 16.49 0.04 18.48
CA ASN A 539 16.62 1.23 19.30
C ASN A 539 16.24 2.48 18.50
N ILE A 540 15.64 3.44 19.20
CA ILE A 540 15.35 4.77 18.68
C ILE A 540 16.21 5.74 19.51
N VAL A 541 17.16 6.39 18.85
CA VAL A 541 18.18 7.22 19.48
C VAL A 541 17.81 8.70 19.29
N PRO A 542 17.93 9.54 20.33
CA PRO A 542 17.73 10.99 20.19
C PRO A 542 18.61 11.58 19.10
N GLU A 543 18.10 12.59 18.39
CA GLU A 543 18.81 13.20 17.26
C GLU A 543 20.22 13.73 17.64
N ILE A 544 20.36 14.25 18.86
CA ILE A 544 21.65 14.77 19.38
C ILE A 544 22.70 13.68 19.64
N ASP A 545 22.24 12.46 19.94
CA ASP A 545 23.11 11.32 20.23
C ASP A 545 23.57 10.60 18.94
N MET A 546 22.93 10.90 17.80
CA MET A 546 23.26 10.27 16.53
C MET A 546 24.62 10.76 16.01
N PRO A 547 25.40 9.90 15.34
CA PRO A 547 26.57 10.34 14.61
C PRO A 547 26.21 11.41 13.59
N TYR A 548 27.04 12.43 13.46
CA TYR A 548 26.81 13.56 12.57
C TYR A 548 28.02 13.86 11.69
N MET A 549 27.75 14.46 10.52
CA MET A 549 28.76 14.85 9.54
C MET A 549 29.46 16.17 9.93
N GLU A 550 30.55 16.53 9.24
CA GLU A 550 31.26 17.80 9.46
C GLU A 550 30.37 19.05 9.34
N ASP A 551 29.29 18.98 8.55
CA ASP A 551 28.31 20.06 8.40
C ASP A 551 27.27 20.13 9.54
N GLY A 552 27.37 19.26 10.53
CA GLY A 552 26.45 19.15 11.67
C GLY A 552 25.20 18.31 11.39
N THR A 553 25.03 17.78 10.18
CA THR A 553 23.84 16.97 9.85
C THR A 553 23.92 15.59 10.51
N PRO A 554 22.95 15.20 11.35
CA PRO A 554 22.89 13.86 11.94
C PRO A 554 22.44 12.80 10.93
N VAL A 555 22.92 11.57 11.11
CA VAL A 555 22.48 10.40 10.37
C VAL A 555 21.06 10.00 10.80
N ASP A 556 20.25 9.51 9.87
CA ASP A 556 18.87 9.09 10.16
C ASP A 556 18.80 7.61 10.60
N ILE A 557 19.59 6.72 9.97
CA ILE A 557 19.62 5.28 10.25
C ILE A 557 21.06 4.75 10.32
N ILE A 558 21.35 3.87 11.27
CA ILE A 558 22.64 3.16 11.33
C ILE A 558 22.42 1.68 11.02
N LEU A 559 23.13 1.17 10.01
CA LEU A 559 23.14 -0.23 9.61
C LEU A 559 24.47 -0.90 9.93
N ASN A 560 24.44 -2.22 10.14
CA ASN A 560 25.62 -3.01 10.42
C ASN A 560 26.41 -3.29 9.12
N PRO A 561 27.70 -2.88 9.02
CA PRO A 561 28.50 -3.14 7.82
C PRO A 561 28.79 -4.63 7.61
N LEU A 562 28.80 -5.45 8.67
CA LEU A 562 29.14 -6.88 8.59
C LEU A 562 28.09 -7.70 7.84
N GLY A 563 26.87 -7.19 7.71
CA GLY A 563 25.79 -7.83 6.98
C GLY A 563 25.94 -7.77 5.46
N VAL A 564 26.81 -6.90 4.93
CA VAL A 564 26.97 -6.71 3.47
C VAL A 564 27.87 -7.78 2.85
N PRO A 565 29.10 -8.05 3.35
CA PRO A 565 29.98 -9.03 2.71
C PRO A 565 29.45 -10.46 2.78
N SER A 566 28.83 -10.85 3.90
CA SER A 566 28.31 -12.20 4.11
C SER A 566 27.11 -12.53 3.23
N ARG A 567 26.35 -11.50 2.81
CA ARG A 567 25.14 -11.64 1.99
C ARG A 567 25.36 -11.30 0.52
N MET A 568 26.52 -10.74 0.18
CA MET A 568 26.91 -10.38 -1.18
C MET A 568 25.87 -9.52 -1.90
N ASN A 569 25.28 -8.54 -1.19
CA ASN A 569 24.37 -7.54 -1.75
C ASN A 569 25.03 -6.16 -1.78
N ILE A 570 26.00 -6.02 -2.69
CA ILE A 570 26.85 -4.83 -2.82
C ILE A 570 26.06 -3.67 -3.43
N GLY A 571 24.97 -3.95 -4.17
CA GLY A 571 24.12 -2.94 -4.79
C GLY A 571 23.63 -1.89 -3.80
N GLN A 572 23.40 -2.26 -2.53
CA GLN A 572 22.98 -1.32 -1.48
C GLN A 572 24.03 -0.24 -1.16
N ILE A 573 25.33 -0.54 -1.31
CA ILE A 573 26.41 0.44 -1.08
C ILE A 573 26.46 1.40 -2.27
N LEU A 574 26.31 0.90 -3.49
CA LEU A 574 26.25 1.71 -4.71
C LEU A 574 25.03 2.64 -4.70
N GLU A 575 23.88 2.14 -4.24
CA GLU A 575 22.68 2.95 -4.02
C GLU A 575 22.95 4.12 -3.06
N VAL A 576 23.63 3.85 -1.93
CA VAL A 576 23.98 4.84 -0.91
C VAL A 576 24.91 5.92 -1.47
N HIS A 577 25.92 5.52 -2.24
CA HIS A 577 26.84 6.45 -2.90
C HIS A 577 26.13 7.33 -3.92
N LEU A 578 25.35 6.72 -4.82
CA LEU A 578 24.62 7.46 -5.85
C LEU A 578 23.54 8.37 -5.26
N GLY A 579 22.86 7.93 -4.20
CA GLY A 579 21.92 8.74 -3.45
C GLY A 579 22.59 9.95 -2.80
N LEU A 580 23.79 9.80 -2.24
CA LEU A 580 24.51 10.93 -1.68
C LEU A 580 25.00 11.93 -2.74
N ILE A 581 25.44 11.43 -3.90
CA ILE A 581 25.73 12.25 -5.08
C ILE A 581 24.48 13.07 -5.45
N GLY A 582 23.32 12.42 -5.55
CA GLY A 582 22.04 13.08 -5.87
C GLY A 582 21.69 14.20 -4.90
N LYS A 583 21.87 13.95 -3.59
CA LYS A 583 21.63 14.97 -2.56
C LYS A 583 22.62 16.14 -2.64
N LYS A 584 23.92 15.86 -2.86
CA LYS A 584 24.93 16.92 -2.99
C LYS A 584 24.71 17.78 -4.21
N LEU A 585 24.37 17.18 -5.36
CA LEU A 585 24.01 17.94 -6.57
C LEU A 585 22.75 18.78 -6.34
N GLY A 586 21.75 18.25 -5.63
CA GLY A 586 20.58 19.01 -5.20
C GLY A 586 20.92 20.21 -4.32
N LYS A 587 21.81 20.04 -3.33
CA LYS A 587 22.33 21.16 -2.50
C LYS A 587 23.01 22.24 -3.35
N GLN A 588 23.80 21.87 -4.37
CA GLN A 588 24.41 22.83 -5.30
C GLN A 588 23.35 23.64 -6.07
N ILE A 589 22.26 23.00 -6.51
CA ILE A 589 21.14 23.68 -7.17
C ILE A 589 20.41 24.62 -6.19
N GLU A 590 20.19 24.17 -4.95
CA GLU A 590 19.57 24.97 -3.89
C GLU A 590 20.42 26.22 -3.55
N GLU A 591 21.74 26.10 -3.55
CA GLU A 591 22.66 27.23 -3.38
C GLU A 591 22.49 28.28 -4.47
N ILE A 592 22.32 27.88 -5.74
CA ILE A 592 22.04 28.79 -6.85
C ILE A 592 20.72 29.55 -6.62
N PHE A 593 19.67 28.86 -6.15
CA PHE A 593 18.41 29.51 -5.76
C PHE A 593 18.58 30.51 -4.61
N LYS A 594 19.39 30.18 -3.61
CA LYS A 594 19.66 31.05 -2.44
C LYS A 594 20.45 32.31 -2.81
N GLN A 595 21.38 32.20 -3.76
CA GLN A 595 22.22 33.32 -4.19
C GLN A 595 21.45 34.41 -4.97
N LYS A 596 20.29 34.08 -5.56
CA LYS A 596 19.36 35.03 -6.24
C LYS A 596 20.05 36.03 -7.18
N GLN A 597 21.05 35.58 -7.94
CA GLN A 597 21.74 36.41 -8.94
C GLN A 597 20.80 36.70 -10.12
N ALA A 598 21.02 37.80 -10.85
CA ALA A 598 20.17 38.17 -12.00
C ALA A 598 20.13 37.08 -13.09
N ASP A 599 21.24 36.36 -13.29
CA ASP A 599 21.38 35.30 -14.31
C ASP A 599 21.10 33.88 -13.77
N PHE A 600 20.44 33.76 -12.62
CA PHE A 600 20.28 32.46 -11.95
C PHE A 600 19.59 31.41 -12.84
N VAL A 601 18.62 31.80 -13.67
CA VAL A 601 17.93 30.88 -14.60
C VAL A 601 18.91 30.27 -15.61
N LYS A 602 19.84 31.07 -16.13
CA LYS A 602 20.87 30.61 -17.07
C LYS A 602 21.86 29.67 -16.37
N GLN A 603 22.30 30.04 -15.17
CA GLN A 603 23.19 29.20 -14.36
C GLN A 603 22.53 27.87 -13.99
N LEU A 604 21.24 27.88 -13.63
CA LEU A 604 20.46 26.66 -13.38
C LEU A 604 20.41 25.79 -14.63
N ARG A 605 20.09 26.36 -15.79
CA ARG A 605 20.03 25.61 -17.05
C ARG A 605 21.38 24.98 -17.41
N GLU A 606 22.48 25.72 -17.26
CA GLU A 606 23.84 25.19 -17.48
C GLU A 606 24.18 24.07 -16.49
N LYS A 607 23.83 24.23 -15.20
CA LYS A 607 24.09 23.21 -14.20
C LYS A 607 23.28 21.94 -14.42
N LEU A 608 22.00 22.06 -14.76
CA LEU A 608 21.14 20.92 -15.12
C LEU A 608 21.69 20.17 -16.34
N LYS A 609 22.22 20.89 -17.34
CA LYS A 609 22.86 20.28 -18.51
C LYS A 609 24.13 19.53 -18.16
N GLU A 610 24.98 20.10 -17.31
CA GLU A 610 26.21 19.47 -16.84
C GLU A 610 25.91 18.15 -16.12
N ILE A 611 24.93 18.16 -15.22
CA ILE A 611 24.46 16.97 -14.51
C ILE A 611 23.90 15.94 -15.49
N ALA A 612 22.99 16.36 -16.38
CA ALA A 612 22.35 15.46 -17.34
C ALA A 612 23.35 14.81 -18.32
N TYR A 613 24.39 15.53 -18.72
CA TYR A 613 25.44 15.01 -19.60
C TYR A 613 26.30 13.98 -18.89
N THR A 614 26.77 14.31 -17.68
CA THR A 614 27.67 13.45 -16.90
C THR A 614 26.97 12.15 -16.48
N ALA A 615 25.69 12.23 -16.14
CA ALA A 615 24.87 11.09 -15.73
C ALA A 615 24.26 10.31 -16.91
N LYS A 616 24.60 10.64 -18.17
CA LYS A 616 24.04 10.02 -19.39
C LYS A 616 22.50 9.92 -19.39
N LEU A 617 21.80 10.94 -18.86
CA LEU A 617 20.35 10.97 -18.91
C LEU A 617 19.91 11.10 -20.38
N MET A 618 19.51 9.98 -20.99
CA MET A 618 19.21 9.89 -22.42
C MET A 618 18.20 10.96 -22.84
N LYS A 619 18.47 11.66 -23.97
CA LYS A 619 17.63 12.73 -24.54
C LYS A 619 17.42 13.98 -23.67
N ALA A 620 17.89 14.02 -22.41
CA ALA A 620 17.63 15.12 -21.49
C ALA A 620 18.19 16.46 -21.97
N LYS A 621 19.36 16.47 -22.64
CA LYS A 621 19.94 17.70 -23.19
C LYS A 621 19.02 18.39 -24.22
N ALA A 622 18.45 17.60 -25.15
CA ALA A 622 17.60 18.12 -26.21
C ALA A 622 16.24 18.61 -25.71
N GLU A 623 15.73 18.03 -24.62
CA GLU A 623 14.50 18.46 -23.95
C GLU A 623 14.75 19.71 -23.09
N LEU A 624 15.83 19.73 -22.29
CA LEU A 624 16.23 20.88 -21.47
C LEU A 624 16.55 22.13 -22.31
N ASP A 625 16.91 21.97 -23.59
CA ASP A 625 17.08 23.09 -24.52
C ASP A 625 15.75 23.67 -25.03
N LYS A 626 14.70 22.85 -25.10
CA LYS A 626 13.36 23.26 -25.60
C LYS A 626 12.45 23.82 -24.52
N MET A 627 12.72 23.47 -23.25
CA MET A 627 11.89 23.88 -22.11
C MET A 627 11.92 25.39 -21.87
N SER A 628 10.74 25.92 -21.53
CA SER A 628 10.56 27.31 -21.09
C SER A 628 11.28 27.57 -19.75
N ASP A 629 11.53 28.84 -19.45
CA ASP A 629 12.19 29.21 -18.19
C ASP A 629 11.36 28.85 -16.95
N GLU A 630 10.02 28.89 -17.06
CA GLU A 630 9.11 28.50 -15.98
C GLU A 630 9.18 27.00 -15.68
N GLU A 631 9.23 26.15 -16.72
CA GLU A 631 9.40 24.70 -16.58
C GLU A 631 10.76 24.35 -15.97
N ILE A 632 11.83 25.03 -16.42
CA ILE A 632 13.18 24.83 -15.84
C ILE A 632 13.18 25.14 -14.35
N ILE A 633 12.50 26.21 -13.91
CA ILE A 633 12.39 26.54 -12.49
C ILE A 633 11.62 25.44 -11.73
N LYS A 634 10.53 24.89 -12.31
CA LYS A 634 9.76 23.78 -11.71
C LYS A 634 10.65 22.54 -11.52
N TYR A 635 11.37 22.12 -12.56
CA TYR A 635 12.28 20.97 -12.47
C TYR A 635 13.48 21.22 -11.54
N ALA A 636 14.08 22.41 -11.59
CA ALA A 636 15.19 22.76 -10.71
C ALA A 636 14.78 22.76 -9.24
N ARG A 637 13.53 23.17 -8.90
CA ARG A 637 13.00 23.08 -7.54
C ARG A 637 12.84 21.63 -7.08
N ASP A 638 12.45 20.73 -7.97
CA ASP A 638 12.38 19.31 -7.66
C ASP A 638 13.78 18.73 -7.43
N TRP A 639 14.71 18.97 -8.37
CA TRP A 639 16.09 18.49 -8.29
C TRP A 639 16.86 19.08 -7.10
N ALA A 640 16.49 20.27 -6.63
CA ALA A 640 17.07 20.85 -5.41
C ALA A 640 16.82 19.99 -4.17
N LYS A 641 15.72 19.21 -4.12
CA LYS A 641 15.47 18.25 -3.03
C LYS A 641 16.45 17.08 -3.07
N GLY A 642 16.94 16.74 -4.26
CA GLY A 642 17.89 15.67 -4.58
C GLY A 642 17.72 15.25 -6.04
N VAL A 643 18.82 15.16 -6.78
CA VAL A 643 18.78 14.72 -8.17
C VAL A 643 18.48 13.22 -8.19
N LYS A 644 17.39 12.84 -8.87
CA LYS A 644 17.00 11.44 -9.05
C LYS A 644 17.76 10.81 -10.22
N PHE A 645 18.23 9.59 -10.04
CA PHE A 645 18.91 8.78 -11.05
C PHE A 645 18.09 7.54 -11.38
N ALA A 646 18.16 7.09 -12.63
CA ALA A 646 17.62 5.82 -13.06
C ALA A 646 18.78 4.89 -13.44
N VAL A 647 18.86 3.74 -12.79
CA VAL A 647 19.85 2.68 -13.04
C VAL A 647 19.08 1.40 -13.37
N PRO A 648 18.72 1.18 -14.64
CA PRO A 648 18.05 -0.04 -15.07
C PRO A 648 18.91 -1.28 -14.72
N PRO A 649 18.30 -2.42 -14.39
CA PRO A 649 19.04 -3.65 -14.12
C PRO A 649 19.96 -4.04 -15.29
N PHE A 650 21.21 -4.39 -14.98
CA PHE A 650 22.25 -4.77 -15.94
C PHE A 650 22.72 -3.63 -16.87
N GLU A 651 22.30 -2.39 -16.63
CA GLU A 651 22.77 -1.17 -17.31
C GLU A 651 23.38 -0.17 -16.31
N SER A 652 24.13 -0.68 -15.32
CA SER A 652 24.78 0.17 -14.31
C SER A 652 25.87 1.08 -14.87
N LEU A 653 26.16 2.12 -14.09
CA LEU A 653 27.26 3.05 -14.32
C LEU A 653 28.61 2.32 -14.26
N THR A 654 29.49 2.67 -15.19
CA THR A 654 30.89 2.26 -15.17
C THR A 654 31.68 3.01 -14.10
N ASP A 655 32.81 2.45 -13.66
CA ASP A 655 33.68 3.07 -12.65
C ASP A 655 34.14 4.49 -13.04
N GLU A 656 34.41 4.71 -14.33
CA GLU A 656 34.79 6.04 -14.86
C GLU A 656 33.64 7.06 -14.76
N GLU A 657 32.41 6.62 -14.93
CA GLU A 657 31.23 7.48 -14.80
C GLU A 657 30.95 7.81 -13.34
N PHE A 658 31.08 6.83 -12.45
CA PHE A 658 31.02 7.06 -11.01
C PHE A 658 32.08 8.08 -10.58
N ALA A 659 33.34 7.95 -11.03
CA ALA A 659 34.41 8.89 -10.70
C ALA A 659 34.08 10.33 -11.13
N LYS A 660 33.52 10.52 -12.34
CA LYS A 660 33.07 11.83 -12.82
C LYS A 660 31.92 12.40 -11.98
N LEU A 661 30.99 11.55 -11.55
CA LEU A 661 29.88 11.98 -10.68
C LEU A 661 30.36 12.36 -9.27
N PHE A 662 31.35 11.65 -8.71
CA PHE A 662 31.99 12.02 -7.45
C PHE A 662 32.69 13.39 -7.55
N GLU A 663 33.42 13.63 -8.64
CA GLU A 663 34.07 14.93 -8.91
C GLU A 663 33.02 16.06 -9.01
N LEU A 664 31.96 15.84 -9.80
CA LEU A 664 30.88 16.81 -9.98
C LEU A 664 30.16 17.13 -8.65
N ALA A 665 29.97 16.12 -7.80
CA ALA A 665 29.37 16.26 -6.48
C ALA A 665 30.32 16.84 -5.42
N LYS A 666 31.60 17.09 -5.75
CA LYS A 666 32.65 17.51 -4.81
C LYS A 666 32.73 16.54 -3.62
N MET A 667 32.93 15.26 -3.93
CA MET A 667 33.11 14.19 -2.97
C MET A 667 34.36 13.39 -3.30
N ASP A 668 34.97 12.84 -2.26
CA ASP A 668 36.07 11.88 -2.42
C ASP A 668 35.58 10.62 -3.15
N SER A 669 36.47 10.03 -3.95
CA SER A 669 36.17 8.87 -4.78
C SER A 669 35.85 7.59 -4.00
N ASP A 670 36.08 7.56 -2.68
CA ASP A 670 35.79 6.42 -1.82
C ASP A 670 34.34 6.40 -1.29
N GLY A 671 33.57 7.48 -1.49
CA GLY A 671 32.19 7.60 -1.01
C GLY A 671 32.04 7.63 0.52
N LYS A 672 33.14 7.76 1.27
CA LYS A 672 33.14 7.77 2.74
C LYS A 672 33.14 9.19 3.28
N MET A 673 32.70 9.37 4.52
CA MET A 673 32.67 10.66 5.20
C MET A 673 33.27 10.55 6.61
N THR A 674 33.82 11.66 7.09
CA THR A 674 34.13 11.81 8.51
C THR A 674 32.84 11.98 9.30
N LEU A 675 32.70 11.21 10.37
CA LEU A 675 31.61 11.34 11.34
C LEU A 675 32.17 11.68 12.72
N TYR A 676 31.32 12.29 13.54
CA TYR A 676 31.56 12.57 14.95
C TYR A 676 30.48 11.87 15.78
N ASP A 677 30.86 11.36 16.95
CA ASP A 677 29.93 10.77 17.89
C ASP A 677 29.08 11.87 18.54
N GLY A 678 27.76 11.80 18.42
CA GLY A 678 26.83 12.78 18.99
C GLY A 678 26.89 12.91 20.52
N ARG A 679 27.31 11.85 21.23
CA ARG A 679 27.37 11.82 22.69
C ARG A 679 28.62 12.48 23.26
N THR A 680 29.75 12.26 22.59
CA THR A 680 31.07 12.69 23.08
C THR A 680 31.62 13.89 22.31
N GLY A 681 31.16 14.10 21.08
CA GLY A 681 31.73 15.05 20.13
C GLY A 681 33.06 14.59 19.51
N GLU A 682 33.54 13.40 19.86
CA GLU A 682 34.80 12.89 19.34
C GLU A 682 34.66 12.42 17.89
N LYS A 683 35.71 12.64 17.10
CA LYS A 683 35.79 12.15 15.72
C LYS A 683 35.85 10.61 15.73
N ILE A 684 35.01 9.98 14.92
CA ILE A 684 35.09 8.54 14.67
C ILE A 684 36.41 8.22 13.97
N LYS A 685 37.12 7.20 14.47
CA LYS A 685 38.50 6.89 14.08
C LYS A 685 38.66 6.69 12.57
N GLU A 686 37.76 5.93 11.97
CA GLU A 686 37.75 5.62 10.54
C GLU A 686 36.61 6.34 9.83
N ARG A 687 36.82 6.67 8.55
CA ARG A 687 35.76 7.22 7.71
C ARG A 687 34.70 6.16 7.43
N VAL A 688 33.44 6.58 7.41
CA VAL A 688 32.28 5.70 7.33
C VAL A 688 31.57 5.89 5.99
N ASN A 689 31.03 4.81 5.42
CA ASN A 689 30.12 4.93 4.27
C ASN A 689 28.81 5.54 4.74
N VAL A 690 28.51 6.73 4.23
CA VAL A 690 27.30 7.49 4.56
C VAL A 690 26.64 7.89 3.25
N GLY A 691 25.31 7.85 3.19
CA GLY A 691 24.58 8.29 2.01
C GLY A 691 23.11 7.94 2.07
N TYR A 692 22.38 8.18 0.98
CA TYR A 692 20.93 8.00 0.98
C TYR A 692 20.54 6.64 0.41
N MET A 693 19.83 5.85 1.21
CA MET A 693 19.25 4.57 0.79
C MET A 693 17.73 4.68 0.79
N TYR A 694 17.07 3.98 -0.15
CA TYR A 694 15.62 3.88 -0.14
C TYR A 694 15.13 2.76 0.78
N MET A 695 14.56 3.15 1.91
CA MET A 695 14.12 2.24 2.97
C MET A 695 12.59 2.09 2.99
N LEU A 696 12.14 0.87 3.27
CA LEU A 696 10.75 0.44 3.25
C LEU A 696 10.32 0.03 4.66
N LYS A 697 9.10 0.43 5.06
CA LYS A 697 8.41 -0.14 6.22
C LYS A 697 7.58 -1.32 5.76
N LEU A 698 7.79 -2.50 6.35
CA LEU A 698 7.01 -3.68 5.98
C LEU A 698 5.74 -3.78 6.83
N HIS A 699 4.71 -4.49 6.35
CA HIS A 699 3.46 -4.75 7.10
C HIS A 699 3.63 -5.62 8.36
N HIS A 700 4.85 -6.05 8.67
CA HIS A 700 5.20 -6.82 9.86
C HIS A 700 5.35 -5.89 11.08
N LEU A 701 4.23 -5.42 11.61
CA LEU A 701 4.19 -4.50 12.75
C LEU A 701 4.25 -5.23 14.09
N VAL A 702 4.99 -4.68 15.06
CA VAL A 702 5.15 -5.30 16.40
C VAL A 702 3.82 -5.40 17.14
N ASP A 703 2.98 -4.36 17.07
CA ASP A 703 1.68 -4.30 17.77
C ASP A 703 0.74 -5.44 17.33
N GLU A 704 0.89 -5.91 16.09
CA GLU A 704 0.10 -7.02 15.56
C GLU A 704 0.65 -8.38 15.98
N LYS A 705 1.94 -8.46 16.31
CA LYS A 705 2.63 -9.70 16.71
C LYS A 705 2.65 -9.96 18.20
N VAL A 706 2.63 -8.90 19.03
CA VAL A 706 2.59 -9.06 20.49
C VAL A 706 1.30 -9.77 20.89
N HIS A 707 1.46 -10.85 21.65
CA HIS A 707 0.37 -11.64 22.20
C HIS A 707 0.79 -12.23 23.54
N ALA A 708 -0.01 -11.99 24.57
CA ALA A 708 0.20 -12.51 25.91
C ALA A 708 -1.11 -13.03 26.47
N ARG A 709 -1.05 -14.15 27.17
CA ARG A 709 -2.18 -14.82 27.79
C ARG A 709 -1.80 -15.25 29.20
N SER A 710 -2.67 -14.95 30.16
CA SER A 710 -2.64 -15.56 31.50
C SER A 710 -3.63 -16.72 31.54
N THR A 711 -4.93 -16.40 31.53
CA THR A 711 -6.04 -17.34 31.39
C THR A 711 -6.91 -16.92 30.21
N GLY A 712 -7.73 -17.82 29.70
CA GLY A 712 -8.53 -17.55 28.50
C GLY A 712 -9.50 -18.68 28.19
N PRO A 713 -10.14 -18.65 27.02
CA PRO A 713 -11.02 -19.73 26.60
C PRO A 713 -10.23 -21.02 26.38
N TYR A 714 -10.96 -22.12 26.56
CA TYR A 714 -10.48 -23.49 26.41
C TYR A 714 -11.35 -24.22 25.37
N SER A 715 -10.75 -25.17 24.67
CA SER A 715 -11.42 -26.07 23.75
C SER A 715 -12.45 -26.90 24.51
N LEU A 716 -13.63 -27.10 23.92
CA LEU A 716 -14.70 -27.88 24.55
C LEU A 716 -14.33 -29.36 24.63
N VAL A 717 -13.64 -29.89 23.62
CA VAL A 717 -13.30 -31.31 23.51
C VAL A 717 -12.05 -31.63 24.30
N THR A 718 -10.95 -30.95 24.01
CA THR A 718 -9.63 -31.28 24.60
C THR A 718 -9.36 -30.56 25.92
N GLN A 719 -10.20 -29.60 26.33
CA GLN A 719 -9.98 -28.74 27.49
C GLN A 719 -8.67 -27.94 27.49
N GLN A 720 -7.92 -27.95 26.37
CA GLN A 720 -6.69 -27.18 26.19
C GLN A 720 -6.99 -25.71 25.90
N PRO A 721 -6.06 -24.79 26.22
CA PRO A 721 -6.08 -23.44 25.69
C PRO A 721 -6.36 -23.42 24.18
N VAL A 722 -7.34 -22.63 23.74
CA VAL A 722 -7.57 -22.47 22.29
C VAL A 722 -6.34 -21.87 21.61
N GLY A 723 -6.19 -22.06 20.29
CA GLY A 723 -5.09 -21.50 19.52
C GLY A 723 -5.38 -20.09 18.97
N GLY A 724 -4.34 -19.28 18.85
CA GLY A 724 -4.36 -18.04 18.07
C GLY A 724 -4.77 -16.77 18.84
N LYS A 725 -4.18 -15.63 18.44
CA LYS A 725 -4.39 -14.31 19.07
C LYS A 725 -5.86 -13.86 19.05
N ALA A 726 -6.59 -14.15 17.97
CA ALA A 726 -7.99 -13.73 17.81
C ALA A 726 -8.92 -14.33 18.89
N LEU A 727 -8.61 -15.52 19.39
CA LEU A 727 -9.36 -16.20 20.44
C LEU A 727 -8.69 -16.07 21.81
N PHE A 728 -7.71 -15.18 21.95
CA PHE A 728 -6.89 -15.06 23.15
C PHE A 728 -6.26 -16.41 23.55
N GLY A 729 -5.71 -17.10 22.55
CA GLY A 729 -5.21 -18.45 22.64
C GLY A 729 -3.86 -18.61 23.35
N GLY A 730 -3.49 -19.84 23.71
CA GLY A 730 -2.18 -20.16 24.27
C GLY A 730 -1.11 -20.37 23.19
N GLN A 731 0.16 -20.30 23.58
CA GLN A 731 1.27 -20.77 22.76
C GLN A 731 1.28 -22.30 22.74
N ARG A 732 1.64 -22.88 21.59
CA ARG A 732 1.84 -24.32 21.48
C ARG A 732 3.19 -24.67 22.09
N PHE A 733 3.18 -25.52 23.11
CA PHE A 733 4.36 -26.18 23.65
C PHE A 733 4.43 -27.58 23.05
N GLY A 734 5.34 -27.78 22.10
CA GLY A 734 5.44 -28.99 21.29
C GLY A 734 6.43 -30.00 21.85
N GLU A 735 6.60 -31.08 21.09
CA GLU A 735 7.50 -32.19 21.42
C GLU A 735 8.96 -31.73 21.57
N MET A 736 9.45 -30.86 20.68
CA MET A 736 10.83 -30.35 20.77
C MET A 736 11.06 -29.51 22.03
N GLU A 737 10.08 -28.71 22.45
CA GLU A 737 10.19 -27.95 23.70
C GLU A 737 10.11 -28.84 24.94
N VAL A 738 9.35 -29.95 24.88
CA VAL A 738 9.34 -30.98 25.92
C VAL A 738 10.73 -31.60 26.07
N TRP A 739 11.35 -32.05 24.98
CA TRP A 739 12.71 -32.62 25.00
C TRP A 739 13.73 -31.65 25.57
N ALA A 740 13.60 -30.36 25.30
CA ALA A 740 14.47 -29.35 25.87
C ALA A 740 14.38 -29.34 27.40
N LEU A 741 13.17 -29.38 27.99
CA LEU A 741 13.00 -29.44 29.45
C LEU A 741 13.46 -30.77 30.05
N GLU A 742 13.25 -31.89 29.36
CA GLU A 742 13.74 -33.21 29.76
C GLU A 742 15.27 -33.23 29.84
N ALA A 743 15.95 -32.65 28.85
CA ALA A 743 17.41 -32.57 28.82
C ALA A 743 18.00 -31.77 30.00
N TYR A 744 17.28 -30.74 30.48
CA TYR A 744 17.66 -30.00 31.70
C TYR A 744 17.28 -30.73 32.99
N GLY A 745 16.51 -31.81 32.93
CA GLY A 745 15.94 -32.46 34.12
C GLY A 745 14.88 -31.59 34.81
N ALA A 746 14.26 -30.63 34.11
CA ALA A 746 13.29 -29.69 34.64
C ALA A 746 11.88 -30.33 34.80
N ALA A 747 11.81 -31.44 35.55
CA ALA A 747 10.62 -32.28 35.65
C ALA A 747 9.39 -31.55 36.20
N HIS A 748 9.55 -30.66 37.18
CA HIS A 748 8.44 -29.87 37.72
C HIS A 748 7.89 -28.86 36.71
N THR A 749 8.78 -28.17 35.97
CA THR A 749 8.39 -27.23 34.91
C THR A 749 7.67 -27.95 33.78
N LEU A 750 8.17 -29.14 33.40
CA LEU A 750 7.50 -29.96 32.39
C LEU A 750 6.12 -30.43 32.87
N LYS A 751 6.03 -30.92 34.11
CA LYS A 751 4.78 -31.35 34.73
C LYS A 751 3.75 -30.23 34.71
N GLU A 752 4.09 -29.00 35.10
CA GLU A 752 3.13 -27.89 35.09
C GLU A 752 2.67 -27.49 33.67
N MET A 753 3.58 -27.51 32.68
CA MET A 753 3.27 -27.13 31.30
C MET A 753 2.28 -28.11 30.66
N LEU A 754 2.44 -29.41 30.95
CA LEU A 754 1.58 -30.47 30.42
C LEU A 754 0.26 -30.65 31.20
N THR A 755 0.11 -30.05 32.38
CA THR A 755 -1.07 -30.26 33.25
C THR A 755 -1.78 -28.94 33.59
N ILE A 756 -1.42 -28.30 34.70
CA ILE A 756 -2.11 -27.14 35.28
C ILE A 756 -2.11 -25.90 34.37
N LYS A 757 -1.17 -25.78 33.42
CA LYS A 757 -1.16 -24.71 32.41
C LYS A 757 -1.91 -25.07 31.12
N SER A 758 -2.37 -26.32 31.00
CA SER A 758 -3.02 -26.86 29.81
C SER A 758 -4.44 -27.38 30.15
N ASP A 759 -4.61 -28.68 30.29
CA ASP A 759 -5.87 -29.42 30.26
C ASP A 759 -6.24 -30.10 31.58
N ASP A 760 -5.47 -29.92 32.66
CA ASP A 760 -5.94 -30.29 34.01
C ASP A 760 -6.97 -29.25 34.51
N VAL A 761 -8.25 -29.57 34.34
CA VAL A 761 -9.37 -28.65 34.62
C VAL A 761 -9.46 -28.27 36.10
N GLU A 762 -9.26 -29.23 37.01
CA GLU A 762 -9.30 -28.96 38.43
C GLU A 762 -7.99 -28.33 38.92
N GLY A 763 -6.86 -28.86 38.46
CA GLY A 763 -5.53 -28.40 38.84
C GLY A 763 -5.31 -26.95 38.47
N ARG A 764 -5.73 -26.51 37.28
CA ARG A 764 -5.62 -25.10 36.88
C ARG A 764 -6.45 -24.17 37.77
N ALA A 765 -7.66 -24.58 38.18
CA ALA A 765 -8.51 -23.78 39.06
C ALA A 765 -7.92 -23.67 40.48
N LYS A 766 -7.38 -24.78 41.00
CA LYS A 766 -6.67 -24.83 42.28
C LYS A 766 -5.39 -23.98 42.23
N ALA A 767 -4.60 -24.10 41.16
CA ALA A 767 -3.39 -23.32 40.94
C ALA A 767 -3.69 -21.82 40.88
N TYR A 768 -4.73 -21.41 40.16
CA TYR A 768 -5.13 -20.00 40.10
C TYR A 768 -5.49 -19.44 41.49
N ARG A 769 -6.31 -20.17 42.26
CA ARG A 769 -6.66 -19.77 43.64
C ARG A 769 -5.42 -19.68 44.53
N ALA A 770 -4.53 -20.68 44.44
CA ALA A 770 -3.30 -20.72 45.23
C ALA A 770 -2.41 -19.49 44.96
N ILE A 771 -2.19 -19.17 43.68
CA ILE A 771 -1.41 -18.00 43.25
C ILE A 771 -2.04 -16.70 43.77
N THR A 772 -3.37 -16.55 43.66
CA THR A 772 -4.06 -15.34 44.15
C THR A 772 -4.02 -15.18 45.67
N GLN A 773 -3.92 -16.29 46.40
CA GLN A 773 -3.82 -16.30 47.86
C GLN A 773 -2.38 -16.23 48.36
N GLY A 774 -1.40 -16.30 47.46
CA GLY A 774 0.03 -16.33 47.81
C GLY A 774 0.46 -17.64 48.49
N VAL A 775 -0.27 -18.74 48.28
CA VAL A 775 0.08 -20.07 48.80
C VAL A 775 0.69 -20.96 47.72
N SER A 776 1.42 -21.99 48.13
CA SER A 776 2.05 -22.93 47.20
C SER A 776 1.03 -23.65 46.33
N VAL A 777 1.35 -23.79 45.04
CA VAL A 777 0.51 -24.50 44.07
C VAL A 777 0.45 -25.98 44.44
N PRO A 778 -0.75 -26.58 44.57
CA PRO A 778 -0.89 -28.00 44.88
C PRO A 778 -0.44 -28.89 43.72
N ASP A 779 -0.22 -30.17 44.01
CA ASP A 779 0.16 -31.15 42.99
C ASP A 779 -0.86 -31.26 41.85
N ALA A 780 -0.34 -31.41 40.64
CA ALA A 780 -1.16 -31.59 39.44
C ALA A 780 -1.84 -32.96 39.39
N GLY A 781 -3.03 -32.99 38.79
CA GLY A 781 -3.78 -34.20 38.49
C GLY A 781 -3.40 -34.82 37.14
N ILE A 782 -4.32 -35.60 36.58
CA ILE A 782 -4.18 -36.26 35.28
C ILE A 782 -4.73 -35.32 34.19
N PRO A 783 -4.03 -35.14 33.06
CA PRO A 783 -4.53 -34.40 31.90
C PRO A 783 -5.88 -34.91 31.38
N GLU A 784 -6.78 -34.01 31.00
CA GLU A 784 -8.06 -34.39 30.38
C GLU A 784 -7.85 -35.18 29.08
N THR A 785 -6.81 -34.85 28.31
CA THR A 785 -6.51 -35.56 27.05
C THR A 785 -6.24 -37.05 27.27
N MET A 786 -5.71 -37.45 28.44
CA MET A 786 -5.51 -38.87 28.77
C MET A 786 -6.84 -39.60 29.03
N PHE A 787 -7.80 -38.91 29.65
CA PHE A 787 -9.15 -39.46 29.82
C PHE A 787 -9.87 -39.57 28.48
N VAL A 788 -9.76 -38.55 27.61
CA VAL A 788 -10.31 -38.58 26.25
C VAL A 788 -9.75 -39.77 25.48
N LEU A 789 -8.42 -39.96 25.48
CA LEU A 789 -7.77 -41.10 24.82
C LEU A 789 -8.29 -42.44 25.36
N THR A 790 -8.42 -42.57 26.68
CA THR A 790 -8.95 -43.80 27.30
C THR A 790 -10.37 -44.09 26.83
N LYS A 791 -11.23 -43.05 26.73
CA LYS A 791 -12.60 -43.19 26.24
C LYS A 791 -12.67 -43.50 24.74
N GLU A 792 -11.77 -42.93 23.94
CA GLU A 792 -11.67 -43.24 22.51
C GLU A 792 -11.25 -44.71 22.29
N LEU A 793 -10.29 -45.22 23.06
CA LEU A 793 -9.89 -46.63 23.00
C LEU A 793 -11.02 -47.56 23.47
N GLN A 794 -11.72 -47.22 24.55
CA GLN A 794 -12.90 -47.96 25.03
C GLN A 794 -14.02 -47.98 23.98
N ALA A 795 -14.22 -46.89 23.25
CA ALA A 795 -15.22 -46.82 22.17
C ALA A 795 -14.87 -47.74 20.97
N LEU A 796 -13.61 -48.10 20.78
CA LEU A 796 -13.16 -49.10 19.80
C LEU A 796 -13.36 -50.56 20.28
N GLY A 797 -13.86 -50.76 21.50
CA GLY A 797 -14.04 -52.08 22.10
C GLY A 797 -12.77 -52.62 22.79
N LEU A 798 -11.77 -51.77 23.04
CA LEU A 798 -10.59 -52.13 23.84
C LEU A 798 -10.88 -51.88 25.32
N ASP A 799 -10.59 -52.85 26.18
CA ASP A 799 -10.67 -52.65 27.63
C ASP A 799 -9.41 -51.96 28.14
N VAL A 800 -9.56 -50.72 28.63
CA VAL A 800 -8.45 -49.87 29.08
C VAL A 800 -8.83 -49.22 30.40
N GLU A 801 -8.05 -49.47 31.45
CA GLU A 801 -8.26 -48.92 32.80
C GLU A 801 -7.00 -48.23 33.33
N LEU A 802 -7.19 -47.15 34.10
CA LEU A 802 -6.11 -46.44 34.79
C LEU A 802 -6.01 -46.96 36.23
N TYR A 803 -5.05 -47.84 36.50
CA TYR A 803 -4.81 -48.34 37.86
C TYR A 803 -4.04 -47.31 38.69
N THR A 804 -4.57 -46.93 39.84
CA THR A 804 -3.77 -46.24 40.87
C THR A 804 -2.95 -47.29 41.62
N LYS A 805 -1.67 -46.98 41.89
CA LYS A 805 -0.67 -47.94 42.40
C LYS A 805 -0.91 -48.41 43.86
N LYS A 806 -2.14 -48.36 44.38
CA LYS A 806 -2.50 -48.72 45.76
C LYS A 806 -3.21 -50.07 45.94
N ASP A 807 -3.57 -50.77 44.88
CA ASP A 807 -4.35 -52.02 45.00
C ASP A 807 -3.56 -53.31 44.68
N LYS A 808 -2.24 -53.34 44.96
CA LYS A 808 -1.42 -54.57 44.80
C LYS A 808 -0.72 -55.07 46.07
N GLU A 809 -1.08 -54.56 47.24
CA GLU A 809 -0.60 -55.12 48.53
C GLU A 809 -1.68 -55.95 49.26
N GLY A 810 -2.65 -56.53 48.55
CA GLY A 810 -3.77 -57.24 49.18
C GLY A 810 -4.21 -58.58 48.57
N GLU A 811 -3.48 -59.15 47.60
CA GLU A 811 -3.87 -60.45 46.98
C GLU A 811 -2.80 -61.55 47.08
N ASP A 812 -1.76 -61.39 47.92
CA ASP A 812 -0.86 -62.48 48.30
C ASP A 812 -0.73 -62.54 49.84
N GLU A 813 -1.80 -62.92 50.54
CA GLU A 813 -1.78 -63.62 51.84
C GLU A 813 -2.88 -64.68 51.91
#